data_AF-A0A5C4Y7F1-F1
#
_entry.id   AF-A0A5C4Y7F1-F1
#
_cell.length_a   1.000
_cell.length_b   1.000
_cell.length_c   1.000
_cell.angle_alpha   90.00
_cell.angle_beta   90.00
_cell.angle_gamma   90.00
#
_symmetry.space_group_name_H-M   'P 1'
#
loop_
_entity.id
_entity.type
_entity.pdbx_description
1 polymer ?
#
loop_
_entity_poly.entity_id
_entity_poly.type
_entity_poly.pdbx_seq_one_letter_code
_entity_poly.pdbx_strand_id
1 'polypeptide(L)'
;MNRSQTTQGATMVLVVLLTMMLLAALLAASSQLTLSSRRTTADQTASLRAQYVAESGVALAQGRLRDVQSILSKENLTIPNGTTATTIRSYAEKYCGNSNWTTSADGAVSTCAVQSSAAVNQFDVFAQLVNDTAYMRLPSGERPSTLSLKQAFWKTQLGIEQKFSVDGATISYALMPTKVVRLNNSSYRFYLQLNFLRVKGEQAAATRILKANRSNKTSWWIDISLPSYLDNVLFTNHHRSLSAQDDVNPNVNFTTQAFDGPVHTNEKFLFISNATASFSGRLSSAGCTNLPKIGMPSGGECSQTPGVYTTNGLKTAVSGVDTNDQKNASVLQQLYTQANPKLNELTRADGTKIKDATFTGSYRPMPINASSQRAAAQGVIPPINVTSDPDEIARYTKGRGLYFGEQVLGVTLLAGDANGNSPTSFTNNPKKWMPVPKYQHIQVFKGIDKQKVGVEKVCIAKNKKGKCKKYSYRDAYGNVEQYDFYRVDAQGKLEQKSTDGQWAVVPDPASPSKPRPFNGTIFGEKGIESLMGPDRYDDDQSAGPAIAPFSQITVASETDNVGISGDLMLSDESCTKDLNACVNSGAEPPKNVLGIFSQKGNVMINKDAPDDLTIQAMLMSSEGQVTVDDYDDKSVGARGTVNLVGGLVENWYGAFGTVNGLTSVSGYGRNFSHDRRFQNPGFTPPFFPVSPTWVKKDGSDEGLTLENFVVQQGTQADAP
;
A
#
# COMPACT_ATOMS: atom_id res chain seq x y z
N MET A 1 -28.21 -67.55 106.83
CA MET A 1 -27.91 -67.42 105.39
C MET A 1 -28.23 -66.00 104.98
N ASN A 2 -27.25 -65.11 104.83
CA ASN A 2 -27.48 -63.75 104.35
C ASN A 2 -26.21 -63.24 103.66
N ARG A 3 -26.25 -63.13 102.33
CA ARG A 3 -25.36 -62.28 101.54
C ARG A 3 -25.97 -62.00 100.17
N SER A 4 -25.73 -60.77 99.70
CA SER A 4 -25.94 -60.24 98.33
C SER A 4 -27.20 -59.41 98.08
N GLN A 5 -27.22 -58.16 98.57
CA GLN A 5 -28.08 -57.08 98.05
C GLN A 5 -27.35 -55.74 97.82
N THR A 6 -26.02 -55.73 97.63
CA THR A 6 -25.24 -54.48 97.45
C THR A 6 -24.69 -54.25 96.03
N THR A 7 -24.95 -55.13 95.06
CA THR A 7 -24.34 -55.05 93.71
C THR A 7 -25.24 -54.53 92.58
N GLN A 8 -26.55 -54.33 92.80
CA GLN A 8 -27.47 -53.85 91.74
C GLN A 8 -27.61 -52.31 91.66
N GLY A 9 -27.33 -51.56 92.72
CA GLY A 9 -27.43 -50.08 92.70
C GLY A 9 -26.24 -49.39 92.00
N ALA A 10 -25.02 -49.92 92.18
CA ALA A 10 -23.81 -49.34 91.60
C ALA A 10 -23.72 -49.53 90.08
N THR A 11 -24.27 -50.61 89.54
CA THR A 11 -24.30 -50.89 88.09
C THR A 11 -25.29 -49.99 87.34
N MET A 12 -26.46 -49.70 87.90
CA MET A 12 -27.40 -48.71 87.33
C MET A 12 -26.80 -47.30 87.29
N VAL A 13 -26.14 -46.86 88.36
CA VAL A 13 -25.50 -45.53 88.41
C VAL A 13 -24.33 -45.42 87.42
N LEU A 14 -23.51 -46.47 87.29
CA LEU A 14 -22.44 -46.53 86.30
C LEU A 14 -22.97 -46.52 84.87
N VAL A 15 -24.03 -47.27 84.57
CA VAL A 15 -24.62 -47.30 83.22
C VAL A 15 -25.25 -45.94 82.87
N VAL A 16 -25.92 -45.27 83.82
CA VAL A 16 -26.51 -43.93 83.60
C VAL A 16 -25.42 -42.86 83.43
N LEU A 17 -24.35 -42.90 84.24
CA LEU A 17 -23.22 -41.98 84.09
C LEU A 17 -22.50 -42.19 82.76
N LEU A 18 -22.26 -43.44 82.36
CA LEU A 18 -21.54 -43.75 81.14
C LEU A 18 -22.38 -43.44 79.89
N THR A 19 -23.69 -43.64 79.95
CA THR A 19 -24.62 -43.21 78.88
C THR A 19 -24.74 -41.69 78.81
N MET A 20 -24.82 -40.95 79.92
CA MET A 20 -24.79 -39.49 79.90
C MET A 20 -23.47 -38.93 79.39
N MET A 21 -22.33 -39.53 79.75
CA MET A 21 -21.02 -39.13 79.27
C MET A 21 -20.88 -39.38 77.76
N LEU A 22 -21.45 -40.49 77.27
CA LEU A 22 -21.48 -40.83 75.84
C LEU A 22 -22.41 -39.90 75.05
N LEU A 23 -23.56 -39.51 75.62
CA LEU A 23 -24.46 -38.51 75.06
C LEU A 23 -23.83 -37.12 75.00
N ALA A 24 -23.12 -36.72 76.06
CA ALA A 24 -22.37 -35.46 76.10
C ALA A 24 -21.22 -35.44 75.06
N ALA A 25 -20.51 -36.56 74.89
CA ALA A 25 -19.47 -36.69 73.86
C ALA A 25 -20.05 -36.61 72.43
N LEU A 26 -21.20 -37.24 72.19
CA LEU A 26 -21.92 -37.16 70.90
C LEU A 26 -22.45 -35.74 70.61
N LEU A 27 -22.98 -35.05 71.62
CA LEU A 27 -23.41 -33.65 71.52
C LEU A 27 -22.23 -32.71 71.25
N ALA A 28 -21.08 -32.94 71.90
CA ALA A 28 -19.87 -32.16 71.66
C ALA A 28 -19.32 -32.39 70.24
N ALA A 29 -19.26 -33.64 69.78
CA ALA A 29 -18.81 -34.00 68.44
C ALA A 29 -19.74 -33.45 67.34
N SER A 30 -21.06 -33.56 67.51
CA SER A 30 -22.04 -33.00 66.57
C SER A 30 -22.03 -31.47 66.53
N SER A 31 -21.80 -30.80 67.67
CA SER A 31 -21.63 -29.34 67.74
C SER A 31 -20.36 -28.89 67.03
N GLN A 32 -19.23 -29.60 67.21
CA GLN A 32 -17.98 -29.32 66.50
C GLN A 32 -18.10 -29.55 64.99
N LEU A 33 -18.76 -30.63 64.57
CA LEU A 33 -19.02 -30.91 63.15
C LEU A 33 -19.94 -29.86 62.51
N THR A 34 -20.97 -29.40 63.22
CA THR A 34 -21.88 -28.34 62.74
C THR A 34 -21.18 -27.00 62.62
N LEU A 35 -20.34 -26.64 63.60
CA LEU A 35 -19.52 -25.42 63.55
C LEU A 35 -18.47 -25.49 62.44
N SER A 36 -17.82 -26.64 62.26
CA SER A 36 -16.85 -26.89 61.19
C SER A 36 -17.51 -26.83 59.80
N SER A 37 -18.69 -27.42 59.65
CA SER A 37 -19.50 -27.38 58.43
C SER A 37 -19.97 -25.96 58.09
N ARG A 38 -20.43 -25.19 59.08
CA ARG A 38 -20.80 -23.77 58.89
C ARG A 38 -19.61 -22.90 58.52
N ARG A 39 -18.44 -23.12 59.15
CA ARG A 39 -17.21 -22.40 58.85
C ARG A 39 -16.72 -22.70 57.44
N THR A 40 -16.70 -23.97 57.03
CA THR A 40 -16.35 -24.37 55.65
C THR A 40 -17.33 -23.81 54.61
N THR A 41 -18.63 -23.79 54.89
CA THR A 41 -19.62 -23.19 53.98
C THR A 41 -19.46 -21.67 53.86
N ALA A 42 -19.20 -20.99 54.97
CA ALA A 42 -18.95 -19.55 54.99
C ALA A 42 -17.65 -19.20 54.24
N ASP A 43 -16.58 -19.97 54.46
CA ASP A 43 -15.30 -19.80 53.79
C ASP A 43 -15.41 -20.08 52.28
N GLN A 44 -16.15 -21.13 51.88
CA GLN A 44 -16.44 -21.41 50.47
C GLN A 44 -17.26 -20.28 49.82
N THR A 45 -18.29 -19.77 50.52
CA THR A 45 -19.10 -18.65 50.02
C THR A 45 -18.29 -17.38 49.86
N ALA A 46 -17.44 -17.03 50.84
CA ALA A 46 -16.55 -15.88 50.76
C ALA A 46 -15.54 -16.04 49.61
N SER A 47 -15.00 -17.25 49.42
CA SER A 47 -14.06 -17.55 48.34
C SER A 47 -14.68 -17.43 46.94
N LEU A 48 -15.91 -17.93 46.75
CA LEU A 48 -16.64 -17.79 45.49
C LEU A 48 -17.01 -16.33 45.23
N ARG A 49 -17.43 -15.58 46.24
CA ARG A 49 -17.70 -14.13 46.09
C ARG A 49 -16.44 -13.36 45.71
N ALA A 50 -15.31 -13.62 46.37
CA ALA A 50 -14.03 -13.01 46.00
C ALA A 50 -13.63 -13.37 44.55
N GLN A 51 -13.93 -14.58 44.09
CA GLN A 51 -13.71 -14.99 42.70
C GLN A 51 -14.60 -14.20 41.74
N TYR A 52 -15.91 -14.08 42.01
CA TYR A 52 -16.80 -13.29 41.17
C TYR A 52 -16.42 -11.81 41.11
N VAL A 53 -15.94 -11.24 42.23
CA VAL A 53 -15.41 -9.88 42.26
C VAL A 53 -14.16 -9.77 41.38
N ALA A 54 -13.25 -10.75 41.44
CA ALA A 54 -12.07 -10.76 40.58
C ALA A 54 -12.44 -10.94 39.09
N GLU A 55 -13.38 -11.82 38.75
CA GLU A 55 -13.87 -12.03 37.37
C GLU A 55 -14.58 -10.78 36.83
N SER A 56 -15.39 -10.12 37.65
CA SER A 56 -15.99 -8.82 37.32
C SER A 56 -14.92 -7.75 37.06
N GLY A 57 -13.87 -7.72 37.88
CA GLY A 57 -12.75 -6.81 37.66
C GLY A 57 -11.98 -7.09 36.36
N VAL A 58 -11.85 -8.36 35.96
CA VAL A 58 -11.31 -8.73 34.64
C VAL A 58 -12.21 -8.22 33.52
N ALA A 59 -13.53 -8.38 33.62
CA ALA A 59 -14.46 -7.86 32.62
C ALA A 59 -14.39 -6.33 32.52
N LEU A 60 -14.22 -5.63 33.64
CA LEU A 60 -14.02 -4.18 33.65
C LEU A 60 -12.69 -3.78 32.98
N ALA A 61 -11.61 -4.53 33.21
CA ALA A 61 -10.34 -4.33 32.52
C ALA A 61 -10.46 -4.56 31.00
N GLN A 62 -11.21 -5.58 30.57
CA GLN A 62 -11.50 -5.80 29.15
C GLN A 62 -12.26 -4.62 28.54
N GLY A 63 -13.24 -4.06 29.26
CA GLY A 63 -13.95 -2.85 28.86
C GLY A 63 -13.00 -1.67 28.64
N ARG A 64 -12.09 -1.41 29.60
CA ARG A 64 -11.10 -0.34 29.48
C ARG A 64 -10.13 -0.55 28.30
N LEU A 65 -9.66 -1.78 28.09
CA LEU A 65 -8.80 -2.10 26.94
C LEU A 65 -9.51 -1.91 25.61
N ARG A 66 -10.79 -2.28 25.54
CA ARG A 66 -11.65 -2.06 24.36
C ARG A 66 -11.88 -0.58 24.11
N ASP A 67 -12.07 0.24 25.15
CA ASP A 67 -12.22 1.68 25.00
C ASP A 67 -10.94 2.30 24.43
N VAL A 68 -9.77 1.94 24.96
CA VAL A 68 -8.47 2.40 24.44
C VAL A 68 -8.27 1.96 22.99
N GLN A 69 -8.52 0.69 22.66
CA GLN A 69 -8.46 0.20 21.28
C GLN A 69 -9.41 0.96 20.37
N SER A 70 -10.64 1.22 20.82
CA SER A 70 -11.63 1.95 20.03
C SER A 70 -11.20 3.39 19.77
N ILE A 71 -10.66 4.08 20.77
CA ILE A 71 -10.10 5.44 20.61
C ILE A 71 -8.97 5.43 19.55
N LEU A 72 -8.15 4.40 19.56
CA LEU A 72 -7.02 4.24 18.65
C LEU A 72 -7.40 3.71 17.25
N SER A 73 -8.62 3.22 17.06
CA SER A 73 -9.06 2.65 15.78
C SER A 73 -8.95 3.65 14.62
N LYS A 74 -8.72 3.13 13.41
CA LYS A 74 -8.47 3.92 12.20
C LYS A 74 -9.53 4.97 11.89
N GLU A 75 -10.79 4.71 12.24
CA GLU A 75 -11.93 5.62 12.03
C GLU A 75 -11.85 6.87 12.93
N ASN A 76 -11.18 6.76 14.07
CA ASN A 76 -11.00 7.83 15.05
C ASN A 76 -9.69 8.62 14.85
N LEU A 77 -8.90 8.25 13.85
CA LEU A 77 -7.65 8.94 13.50
C LEU A 77 -7.89 9.89 12.34
N THR A 78 -7.47 11.15 12.48
CA THR A 78 -7.44 12.15 11.42
C THR A 78 -6.00 12.58 11.18
N ILE A 79 -5.56 12.47 9.93
CA ILE A 79 -4.25 12.93 9.50
C ILE A 79 -4.48 14.27 8.79
N PRO A 80 -3.96 15.39 9.33
CA PRO A 80 -4.14 16.70 8.71
C PRO A 80 -3.65 16.72 7.26
N ASN A 81 -4.37 17.42 6.38
CA ASN A 81 -3.92 17.63 5.01
C ASN A 81 -2.56 18.35 4.99
N GLY A 82 -1.67 17.95 4.08
CA GLY A 82 -0.29 18.45 4.02
C GLY A 82 0.67 17.80 5.03
N THR A 83 0.23 16.81 5.81
CA THR A 83 1.16 16.01 6.64
C THR A 83 2.21 15.36 5.75
N THR A 84 3.49 15.62 6.03
CA THR A 84 4.61 15.09 5.23
C THR A 84 5.09 13.75 5.78
N ALA A 85 5.81 12.97 4.96
CA ALA A 85 6.46 11.74 5.43
C ALA A 85 7.45 12.01 6.58
N THR A 86 8.11 13.17 6.56
CA THR A 86 8.99 13.65 7.64
C THR A 86 8.24 13.81 8.96
N THR A 87 7.02 14.35 8.92
CA THR A 87 6.18 14.52 10.11
C THR A 87 5.83 13.17 10.72
N ILE A 88 5.40 12.19 9.91
CA ILE A 88 5.08 10.84 10.40
C ILE A 88 6.34 10.12 10.91
N ARG A 89 7.50 10.31 10.27
CA ARG A 89 8.77 9.80 10.80
C ARG A 89 9.12 10.39 12.16
N SER A 90 8.97 11.71 12.33
CA SER A 90 9.20 12.36 13.62
C SER A 90 8.29 11.78 14.70
N TYR A 91 7.03 11.49 14.37
CA TYR A 91 6.11 10.77 15.25
C TYR A 91 6.59 9.34 15.56
N ALA A 92 7.12 8.60 14.59
CA ALA A 92 7.71 7.28 14.79
C ALA A 92 8.93 7.29 15.72
N GLU A 93 9.86 8.23 15.53
CA GLU A 93 11.06 8.34 16.38
C GLU A 93 10.71 8.80 17.80
N LYS A 94 9.77 9.75 17.94
CA LYS A 94 9.19 10.11 19.24
C LYS A 94 8.56 8.89 19.91
N TYR A 95 7.77 8.10 19.19
CA TYR A 95 7.15 6.88 19.72
C TYR A 95 8.18 5.89 20.24
N CYS A 96 9.26 5.68 19.48
CA CYS A 96 10.39 4.88 19.92
C CYS A 96 11.17 5.47 21.10
N GLY A 97 11.10 6.79 21.31
CA GLY A 97 11.96 7.49 22.27
C GLY A 97 13.42 7.62 21.81
N ASN A 98 13.73 7.29 20.56
CA ASN A 98 15.06 7.35 19.95
C ASN A 98 14.93 7.37 18.41
N SER A 99 16.03 7.67 17.71
CA SER A 99 16.08 7.69 16.23
C SER A 99 16.92 6.54 15.65
N ASN A 100 17.11 5.45 16.42
CA ASN A 100 17.93 4.31 15.99
C ASN A 100 17.07 3.32 15.18
N TRP A 101 17.30 3.30 13.87
CA TRP A 101 16.65 2.37 12.95
C TRP A 101 17.57 1.19 12.64
N THR A 102 17.00 -0.01 12.62
CA THR A 102 17.65 -1.25 12.20
C THR A 102 17.02 -1.71 10.89
N THR A 103 17.79 -1.76 9.81
CA THR A 103 17.31 -2.14 8.49
C THR A 103 17.55 -3.63 8.22
N SER A 104 16.59 -4.28 7.58
CA SER A 104 16.72 -5.67 7.12
C SER A 104 17.84 -5.82 6.08
N ALA A 105 18.35 -7.05 5.93
CA ALA A 105 19.48 -7.34 5.03
C ALA A 105 19.18 -7.03 3.54
N ASP A 106 17.90 -7.04 3.15
CA ASP A 106 17.42 -6.66 1.82
C ASP A 106 17.18 -5.15 1.65
N GLY A 107 17.38 -4.36 2.72
CA GLY A 107 17.17 -2.91 2.71
C GLY A 107 15.70 -2.48 2.72
N ALA A 108 14.75 -3.41 2.69
CA ALA A 108 13.33 -3.12 2.43
C ALA A 108 12.57 -2.63 3.67
N VAL A 109 12.94 -3.07 4.87
CA VAL A 109 12.19 -2.79 6.09
C VAL A 109 13.12 -2.25 7.17
N SER A 110 12.75 -1.11 7.76
CA SER A 110 13.47 -0.52 8.89
C SER A 110 12.63 -0.61 10.16
N THR A 111 13.20 -1.11 11.24
CA THR A 111 12.52 -1.23 12.54
C THR A 111 13.21 -0.38 13.59
N CYS A 112 12.40 0.29 14.40
CA CYS A 112 12.85 1.07 15.55
C CYS A 112 12.19 0.50 16.81
N ALA A 113 12.99 0.13 17.81
CA ALA A 113 12.52 -0.45 19.06
C ALA A 113 12.18 0.65 20.07
N VAL A 114 11.09 0.47 20.82
CA VAL A 114 10.66 1.44 21.81
C VAL A 114 11.54 1.38 23.06
N GLN A 115 11.98 2.55 23.51
CA GLN A 115 12.72 2.79 24.73
C GLN A 115 11.93 3.76 25.63
N SER A 116 12.08 3.64 26.94
CA SER A 116 11.48 4.59 27.87
C SER A 116 12.13 5.96 27.67
N SER A 117 11.33 6.99 27.38
CA SER A 117 11.78 8.38 27.28
C SER A 117 11.12 9.23 28.36
N ALA A 118 11.84 10.22 28.89
CA ALA A 118 11.26 11.22 29.80
C ALA A 118 10.43 12.28 29.06
N ALA A 119 10.49 12.31 27.72
CA ALA A 119 9.80 13.30 26.91
C ALA A 119 8.28 13.14 27.01
N VAL A 120 7.58 14.24 27.33
CA VAL A 120 6.11 14.28 27.44
C VAL A 120 5.44 13.96 26.10
N ASN A 121 6.10 14.31 24.99
CA ASN A 121 5.64 14.07 23.63
C ASN A 121 6.10 12.72 23.04
N GLN A 122 6.46 11.72 23.86
CA GLN A 122 6.84 10.40 23.34
C GLN A 122 5.74 9.81 22.43
N PHE A 123 4.47 9.89 22.84
CA PHE A 123 3.34 9.35 22.09
C PHE A 123 2.54 10.43 21.34
N ASP A 124 3.24 11.46 20.83
CA ASP A 124 2.65 12.59 20.12
C ASP A 124 1.79 12.14 18.91
N VAL A 125 2.15 11.02 18.30
CA VAL A 125 1.38 10.40 17.20
C VAL A 125 -0.10 10.23 17.57
N PHE A 126 -0.41 9.78 18.78
CA PHE A 126 -1.79 9.60 19.21
C PHE A 126 -2.39 10.89 19.78
N ALA A 127 -1.58 11.72 20.43
CA ALA A 127 -2.06 13.01 20.95
C ALA A 127 -2.50 13.96 19.82
N GLN A 128 -1.84 13.89 18.66
CA GLN A 128 -2.11 14.74 17.50
C GLN A 128 -3.17 14.16 16.58
N LEU A 129 -3.13 12.84 16.32
CA LEU A 129 -3.96 12.23 15.28
C LEU A 129 -5.31 11.71 15.78
N VAL A 130 -5.48 11.43 17.08
CA VAL A 130 -6.77 10.97 17.62
C VAL A 130 -7.75 12.15 17.71
N ASN A 131 -8.91 11.97 17.09
CA ASN A 131 -10.02 12.94 17.09
C ASN A 131 -10.53 13.24 18.50
N ASP A 132 -10.91 14.49 18.75
CA ASP A 132 -11.49 14.92 20.04
C ASP A 132 -12.74 14.11 20.40
N THR A 133 -13.54 13.78 19.40
CA THR A 133 -14.78 13.00 19.56
C THR A 133 -14.52 11.58 20.05
N ALA A 134 -13.36 11.00 19.74
CA ALA A 134 -13.01 9.65 20.16
C ALA A 134 -12.91 9.55 21.69
N TYR A 135 -12.42 10.61 22.36
CA TYR A 135 -12.30 10.65 23.82
C TYR A 135 -13.65 10.72 24.54
N MET A 136 -14.78 10.95 23.85
CA MET A 136 -16.11 10.91 24.48
C MET A 136 -16.47 9.52 25.03
N ARG A 137 -15.78 8.47 24.59
CA ARG A 137 -15.90 7.11 25.16
C ARG A 137 -15.40 7.02 26.60
N LEU A 138 -14.49 7.89 26.99
CA LEU A 138 -13.98 7.93 28.36
C LEU A 138 -15.02 8.60 29.31
N PRO A 139 -14.99 8.26 30.61
CA PRO A 139 -15.70 9.01 31.64
C PRO A 139 -15.37 10.51 31.56
N SER A 140 -16.33 11.38 31.87
CA SER A 140 -16.19 12.84 31.68
C SER A 140 -14.96 13.44 32.35
N GLY A 141 -14.55 12.93 33.51
CA GLY A 141 -13.35 13.38 34.24
C GLY A 141 -12.02 12.92 33.64
N GLU A 142 -12.02 11.96 32.71
CA GLU A 142 -10.81 11.38 32.09
C GLU A 142 -10.55 11.95 30.68
N ARG A 143 -11.45 12.79 30.14
CA ARG A 143 -11.39 13.28 28.75
C ARG A 143 -10.32 14.37 28.60
N PRO A 144 -9.23 14.15 27.84
CA PRO A 144 -8.27 15.21 27.57
C PRO A 144 -8.85 16.21 26.57
N SER A 145 -8.77 17.52 26.88
CA SER A 145 -9.34 18.59 26.05
C SER A 145 -8.30 19.46 25.34
N THR A 146 -7.02 19.38 25.72
CA THR A 146 -5.92 20.14 25.13
C THR A 146 -4.80 19.20 24.71
N LEU A 147 -3.93 19.64 23.79
CA LEU A 147 -2.79 18.83 23.34
C LEU A 147 -1.90 18.37 24.51
N SER A 148 -1.62 19.24 25.49
CA SER A 148 -0.81 18.88 26.66
C SER A 148 -1.48 17.80 27.51
N LEU A 149 -2.80 17.89 27.70
CA LEU A 149 -3.56 16.85 28.41
C LEU A 149 -3.62 15.55 27.62
N LYS A 150 -3.72 15.60 26.28
CA LYS A 150 -3.66 14.40 25.43
C LYS A 150 -2.29 13.72 25.49
N GLN A 151 -1.21 14.49 25.45
CA GLN A 151 0.15 13.97 25.60
C GLN A 151 0.33 13.30 26.98
N ALA A 152 -0.11 13.95 28.06
CA ALA A 152 -0.07 13.38 29.41
C ALA A 152 -0.94 12.11 29.52
N PHE A 153 -2.12 12.10 28.90
CA PHE A 153 -2.99 10.94 28.83
C PHE A 153 -2.30 9.75 28.16
N TRP A 154 -1.76 9.91 26.94
CA TRP A 154 -1.09 8.81 26.24
C TRP A 154 0.21 8.37 26.93
N LYS A 155 0.95 9.30 27.53
CA LYS A 155 2.12 8.99 28.35
C LYS A 155 1.74 8.13 29.56
N THR A 156 0.59 8.41 30.16
CA THR A 156 0.05 7.62 31.25
C THR A 156 -0.38 6.24 30.75
N GLN A 157 -1.24 6.19 29.73
CA GLN A 157 -1.81 4.93 29.22
C GLN A 157 -0.76 3.93 28.69
N LEU A 158 0.32 4.42 28.09
CA LEU A 158 1.34 3.57 27.43
C LEU A 158 2.69 3.54 28.17
N GLY A 159 2.88 4.38 29.18
CA GLY A 159 4.16 4.54 29.87
C GLY A 159 4.16 4.07 31.32
N ILE A 160 3.00 3.94 31.97
CA ILE A 160 2.89 3.51 33.37
C ILE A 160 1.78 2.49 33.59
N GLU A 161 1.92 1.73 34.66
CA GLU A 161 0.90 0.81 35.17
C GLU A 161 -0.37 1.58 35.57
N GLN A 162 -1.51 1.16 35.04
CA GLN A 162 -2.83 1.69 35.37
C GLN A 162 -3.39 0.91 36.55
N LYS A 163 -3.69 1.59 37.66
CA LYS A 163 -4.29 0.99 38.87
C LYS A 163 -5.56 1.71 39.27
N PHE A 164 -6.62 0.95 39.53
CA PHE A 164 -7.89 1.47 40.05
C PHE A 164 -8.63 0.39 40.83
N SER A 165 -9.56 0.79 41.70
CA SER A 165 -10.38 -0.14 42.49
C SER A 165 -11.86 0.22 42.40
N VAL A 166 -12.71 -0.79 42.18
CA VAL A 166 -14.17 -0.66 42.06
C VAL A 166 -14.82 -1.89 42.69
N ASP A 167 -15.82 -1.70 43.55
CA ASP A 167 -16.65 -2.78 44.13
C ASP A 167 -15.87 -3.97 44.72
N GLY A 168 -14.77 -3.70 45.42
CA GLY A 168 -13.92 -4.72 46.05
C GLY A 168 -12.91 -5.40 45.11
N ALA A 169 -12.90 -5.02 43.82
CA ALA A 169 -11.87 -5.43 42.87
C ALA A 169 -10.79 -4.34 42.74
N THR A 170 -9.53 -4.69 42.96
CA THR A 170 -8.37 -3.88 42.58
C THR A 170 -7.81 -4.41 41.26
N ILE A 171 -7.74 -3.54 40.25
CA ILE A 171 -7.31 -3.89 38.89
C ILE A 171 -6.00 -3.16 38.62
N SER A 172 -5.05 -3.88 38.05
CA SER A 172 -3.82 -3.33 37.51
C SER A 172 -3.51 -3.87 36.12
N TYR A 173 -3.22 -2.99 35.15
CA TYR A 173 -2.75 -3.39 33.83
C TYR A 173 -1.72 -2.42 33.26
N ALA A 174 -0.94 -2.88 32.29
CA ALA A 174 -0.03 -2.01 31.55
C ALA A 174 -0.06 -2.35 30.06
N LEU A 175 -0.23 -1.33 29.22
CA LEU A 175 0.02 -1.43 27.79
C LEU A 175 1.48 -1.09 27.51
N MET A 176 2.12 -1.88 26.66
CA MET A 176 3.51 -1.70 26.27
C MET A 176 3.60 -1.39 24.77
N PRO A 177 4.04 -0.18 24.39
CA PRO A 177 4.51 0.10 23.04
C PRO A 177 5.79 -0.70 22.80
N THR A 178 5.92 -1.33 21.63
CA THR A 178 7.00 -2.31 21.37
C THR A 178 7.97 -1.84 20.30
N LYS A 179 7.46 -1.46 19.13
CA LYS A 179 8.27 -1.06 17.98
C LYS A 179 7.47 -0.22 16.99
N VAL A 180 8.19 0.49 16.14
CA VAL A 180 7.67 1.01 14.87
C VAL A 180 8.38 0.31 13.72
N VAL A 181 7.61 -0.12 12.73
CA VAL A 181 8.13 -0.70 11.49
C VAL A 181 7.86 0.27 10.35
N ARG A 182 8.90 0.62 9.60
CA ARG A 182 8.86 1.39 8.37
C ARG A 182 8.96 0.41 7.20
N LEU A 183 7.87 0.25 6.45
CA LEU A 183 7.80 -0.68 5.30
C LEU A 183 8.34 -0.07 4.01
N ASN A 184 8.23 1.25 3.89
CA ASN A 184 8.83 2.08 2.84
C ASN A 184 8.91 3.53 3.34
N ASN A 185 9.36 4.47 2.50
CA ASN A 185 9.55 5.86 2.95
C ASN A 185 8.27 6.58 3.41
N SER A 186 7.11 6.03 3.08
CA SER A 186 5.79 6.61 3.34
C SER A 186 4.84 5.62 4.01
N SER A 187 5.33 4.64 4.77
CA SER A 187 4.49 3.70 5.53
C SER A 187 5.12 3.36 6.87
N TYR A 188 4.36 3.62 7.95
CA TYR A 188 4.79 3.45 9.33
C TYR A 188 3.73 2.70 10.13
N ARG A 189 4.15 1.60 10.75
CA ARG A 189 3.30 0.76 11.59
C ARG A 189 3.75 0.78 13.04
N PHE A 190 2.88 1.24 13.92
CA PHE A 190 3.09 1.40 15.35
C PHE A 190 2.50 0.20 16.09
N TYR A 191 3.31 -0.51 16.88
CA TYR A 191 2.90 -1.73 17.57
C TYR A 191 2.79 -1.53 19.08
N LEU A 192 1.67 -1.95 19.65
CA LEU A 192 1.44 -1.98 21.09
C LEU A 192 0.77 -3.29 21.51
N GLN A 193 1.00 -3.70 22.76
CA GLN A 193 0.44 -4.94 23.29
C GLN A 193 0.14 -4.81 24.78
N LEU A 194 -0.70 -5.71 25.30
CA LEU A 194 -0.85 -5.87 26.74
C LEU A 194 0.44 -6.47 27.34
N ASN A 195 1.05 -5.80 28.30
CA ASN A 195 2.20 -6.31 29.04
C ASN A 195 1.74 -7.32 30.10
N PHE A 196 0.85 -6.87 30.99
CA PHE A 196 0.22 -7.68 32.01
C PHE A 196 -1.16 -7.13 32.39
N LEU A 197 -1.99 -8.00 32.95
CA LEU A 197 -3.22 -7.65 33.68
C LEU A 197 -3.28 -8.49 34.95
N ARG A 198 -3.55 -7.85 36.08
CA ARG A 198 -3.70 -8.43 37.42
C ARG A 198 -4.96 -7.88 38.06
N VAL A 199 -5.77 -8.74 38.64
CA VAL A 199 -7.01 -8.36 39.33
C VAL A 199 -7.07 -9.07 40.67
N LYS A 200 -7.29 -8.32 41.74
CA LYS A 200 -7.49 -8.83 43.09
C LYS A 200 -8.92 -8.55 43.51
N GLY A 201 -9.73 -9.59 43.70
CA GLY A 201 -11.04 -9.49 44.31
C GLY A 201 -10.98 -9.80 45.81
N GLU A 202 -11.54 -8.91 46.62
CA GLU A 202 -11.62 -9.07 48.07
C GLU A 202 -13.06 -9.05 48.55
N GLN A 203 -13.46 -10.09 49.27
CA GLN A 203 -14.74 -10.13 49.96
C GLN A 203 -14.56 -10.71 51.37
N ALA A 204 -14.84 -9.88 52.38
CA ALA A 204 -14.57 -10.21 53.79
C ALA A 204 -13.10 -10.63 53.99
N ALA A 205 -12.83 -11.84 54.51
CA ALA A 205 -11.47 -12.36 54.72
C ALA A 205 -10.91 -13.16 53.52
N ALA A 206 -11.67 -13.31 52.43
CA ALA A 206 -11.26 -14.07 51.26
C ALA A 206 -10.70 -13.15 50.17
N THR A 207 -9.56 -13.53 49.61
CA THR A 207 -8.91 -12.85 48.49
C THR A 207 -8.76 -13.81 47.32
N ARG A 208 -9.07 -13.34 46.11
CA ARG A 208 -8.78 -14.06 44.86
C ARG A 208 -8.00 -13.16 43.93
N ILE A 209 -6.93 -13.70 43.35
CA ILE A 209 -6.07 -12.98 42.40
C ILE A 209 -6.17 -13.68 41.06
N LEU A 210 -6.49 -12.94 40.02
CA LEU A 210 -6.46 -13.38 38.63
C LEU A 210 -5.35 -12.64 37.92
N LYS A 211 -4.61 -13.35 37.06
CA LYS A 211 -3.64 -12.74 36.15
C LYS A 211 -3.91 -13.16 34.74
N ALA A 212 -3.66 -12.26 33.80
CA ALA A 212 -3.81 -12.51 32.39
C ALA A 212 -2.47 -12.41 31.68
N ASN A 213 -2.18 -13.43 30.87
CA ASN A 213 -1.00 -13.48 30.02
C ASN A 213 -1.39 -13.21 28.56
N ARG A 214 -0.43 -12.67 27.82
CA ARG A 214 -0.55 -12.41 26.39
C ARG A 214 -1.00 -13.66 25.62
N SER A 215 -1.86 -13.46 24.63
CA SER A 215 -2.07 -14.43 23.56
C SER A 215 -1.31 -14.01 22.31
N ASN A 216 -1.21 -14.89 21.33
CA ASN A 216 -0.59 -14.60 20.03
C ASN A 216 -1.31 -13.47 19.27
N LYS A 217 -2.52 -13.10 19.71
CA LYS A 217 -3.39 -12.09 19.09
C LYS A 217 -3.44 -10.74 19.83
N THR A 218 -2.65 -10.54 20.89
CA THR A 218 -2.67 -9.29 21.69
C THR A 218 -1.75 -8.19 21.17
N SER A 219 -0.94 -8.46 20.14
CA SER A 219 -0.09 -7.45 19.51
C SER A 219 -0.91 -6.66 18.49
N TRP A 220 -1.50 -5.57 18.94
CA TRP A 220 -2.30 -4.69 18.11
C TRP A 220 -1.43 -3.61 17.47
N TRP A 221 -1.87 -3.08 16.33
CA TRP A 221 -1.08 -2.12 15.57
C TRP A 221 -1.94 -1.09 14.86
N ILE A 222 -1.33 0.06 14.56
CA ILE A 222 -1.87 1.10 13.68
C ILE A 222 -0.86 1.32 12.55
N ASP A 223 -1.33 1.40 11.33
CA ASP A 223 -0.54 1.65 10.13
C ASP A 223 -0.99 2.95 9.48
N ILE A 224 -0.03 3.84 9.23
CA ILE A 224 -0.20 5.12 8.55
C ILE A 224 0.67 5.06 7.30
N SER A 225 0.05 5.08 6.13
CA SER A 225 0.78 4.98 4.85
C SER A 225 0.22 5.88 3.75
N LEU A 226 1.08 6.32 2.83
CA LEU A 226 0.62 6.82 1.53
C LEU A 226 0.38 5.61 0.63
N PRO A 227 -0.85 5.38 0.16
CA PRO A 227 -1.14 4.22 -0.67
C PRO A 227 -0.44 4.37 -2.03
N SER A 228 0.06 3.23 -2.51
CA SER A 228 0.58 3.07 -3.86
C SER A 228 -0.59 2.93 -4.85
N TYR A 229 -0.36 3.33 -6.10
CA TYR A 229 -1.29 3.10 -7.22
C TYR A 229 -1.04 1.79 -7.96
N LEU A 230 0.03 1.08 -7.58
CA LEU A 230 0.50 -0.09 -8.32
C LEU A 230 -0.33 -1.35 -8.04
N ASP A 231 -1.29 -1.29 -7.12
CA ASP A 231 -2.12 -2.42 -6.72
C ASP A 231 -3.25 -2.76 -7.72
N ASN A 232 -3.50 -1.90 -8.72
CA ASN A 232 -4.56 -2.10 -9.71
C ASN A 232 -3.99 -2.30 -11.12
N VAL A 233 -4.62 -3.19 -11.89
CA VAL A 233 -4.41 -3.25 -13.35
C VAL A 233 -5.07 -2.06 -14.05
N LEU A 234 -6.17 -1.55 -13.49
CA LEU A 234 -6.86 -0.36 -13.96
C LEU A 234 -7.34 0.46 -12.76
N PHE A 235 -6.90 1.70 -12.68
CA PHE A 235 -7.38 2.72 -11.76
C PHE A 235 -7.85 3.93 -12.56
N THR A 236 -9.10 4.36 -12.36
CA THR A 236 -9.63 5.61 -12.96
C THR A 236 -10.15 6.55 -11.90
N ASN A 237 -9.66 7.80 -11.86
CA ASN A 237 -10.25 8.82 -10.99
C ASN A 237 -11.70 9.09 -11.43
N HIS A 238 -11.88 9.44 -12.70
CA HIS A 238 -13.17 9.55 -13.36
C HIS A 238 -13.40 8.37 -14.31
N HIS A 239 -14.52 7.66 -14.15
CA HIS A 239 -14.89 6.58 -15.06
C HIS A 239 -15.63 7.15 -16.29
N ARG A 240 -14.99 8.15 -16.89
CA ARG A 240 -15.48 8.96 -18.01
C ARG A 240 -14.34 9.21 -18.97
N SER A 241 -14.65 9.32 -20.26
CA SER A 241 -13.67 9.85 -21.22
C SER A 241 -13.41 11.33 -20.95
N LEU A 242 -12.21 11.81 -21.29
CA LEU A 242 -11.89 13.24 -21.17
C LEU A 242 -12.87 14.13 -21.97
N SER A 243 -13.38 13.64 -23.11
CA SER A 243 -14.40 14.33 -23.90
C SER A 243 -15.74 14.52 -23.18
N ALA A 244 -16.02 13.72 -22.14
CA ALA A 244 -17.22 13.79 -21.31
C ALA A 244 -16.92 14.36 -19.91
N GLN A 245 -15.85 15.16 -19.77
CA GLN A 245 -15.44 15.72 -18.47
C GLN A 245 -16.51 16.59 -17.79
N ASP A 246 -17.44 17.15 -18.56
CA ASP A 246 -18.53 18.00 -18.09
C ASP A 246 -19.82 17.21 -17.78
N ASP A 247 -19.87 15.92 -18.11
CA ASP A 247 -21.03 15.07 -17.84
C ASP A 247 -21.05 14.61 -16.38
N VAL A 248 -22.22 14.61 -15.75
CA VAL A 248 -22.34 14.16 -14.34
C VAL A 248 -22.22 12.64 -14.21
N ASN A 249 -22.48 11.89 -15.28
CA ASN A 249 -22.56 10.43 -15.26
C ASN A 249 -21.39 9.78 -16.01
N PRO A 250 -20.93 8.60 -15.57
CA PRO A 250 -20.04 7.74 -16.35
C PRO A 250 -20.56 7.51 -17.77
N ASN A 251 -19.67 7.52 -18.77
CA ASN A 251 -20.00 7.23 -20.17
C ASN A 251 -19.20 6.04 -20.74
N VAL A 252 -18.31 5.45 -19.94
CA VAL A 252 -17.48 4.31 -20.32
C VAL A 252 -18.15 3.02 -19.89
N ASN A 253 -18.39 2.13 -20.85
CA ASN A 253 -19.11 0.88 -20.62
C ASN A 253 -18.17 -0.31 -20.46
N PHE A 254 -18.36 -1.09 -19.39
CA PHE A 254 -17.93 -2.48 -19.39
C PHE A 254 -18.91 -3.34 -20.18
N THR A 255 -18.37 -4.10 -21.13
CA THR A 255 -19.10 -4.97 -22.06
C THR A 255 -18.60 -6.41 -21.91
N THR A 256 -17.55 -6.80 -22.62
CA THR A 256 -17.00 -8.16 -22.71
C THR A 256 -15.51 -8.23 -22.36
N GLN A 257 -14.92 -7.14 -21.86
CA GLN A 257 -13.49 -7.06 -21.59
C GLN A 257 -13.08 -7.98 -20.43
N ALA A 258 -11.83 -8.47 -20.48
CA ALA A 258 -11.22 -9.23 -19.40
C ALA A 258 -10.09 -8.43 -18.75
N PHE A 259 -10.12 -8.33 -17.42
CA PHE A 259 -9.07 -7.71 -16.62
C PHE A 259 -8.44 -8.76 -15.72
N ASP A 260 -7.16 -9.04 -15.93
CA ASP A 260 -6.40 -9.94 -15.06
C ASP A 260 -5.74 -9.19 -13.89
N GLY A 261 -6.55 -8.71 -12.95
CA GLY A 261 -6.07 -7.99 -11.77
C GLY A 261 -7.13 -7.14 -11.08
N PRO A 262 -6.78 -6.42 -10.01
CA PRO A 262 -7.69 -5.51 -9.33
C PRO A 262 -8.04 -4.28 -10.18
N VAL A 263 -9.31 -3.89 -10.18
CA VAL A 263 -9.84 -2.72 -10.89
C VAL A 263 -10.49 -1.78 -9.89
N HIS A 264 -10.14 -0.50 -9.96
CA HIS A 264 -10.66 0.53 -9.07
C HIS A 264 -11.12 1.78 -9.82
N THR A 265 -12.18 2.43 -9.33
CA THR A 265 -12.48 3.82 -9.69
C THR A 265 -12.88 4.66 -8.49
N ASN A 266 -12.52 5.95 -8.49
CA ASN A 266 -13.06 6.86 -7.49
C ASN A 266 -14.56 7.20 -7.76
N GLU A 267 -15.03 7.13 -9.00
CA GLU A 267 -16.44 7.33 -9.34
C GLU A 267 -17.27 6.05 -9.16
N LYS A 268 -18.22 5.81 -10.06
CA LYS A 268 -19.05 4.61 -10.16
C LYS A 268 -18.80 4.00 -11.53
N PHE A 269 -18.78 2.67 -11.60
CA PHE A 269 -18.71 1.99 -12.88
C PHE A 269 -20.04 2.05 -13.63
N LEU A 270 -19.97 1.85 -14.95
CA LEU A 270 -21.13 1.69 -15.82
C LEU A 270 -21.06 0.34 -16.54
N PHE A 271 -22.13 -0.44 -16.40
CA PHE A 271 -22.30 -1.73 -17.06
C PHE A 271 -23.49 -1.69 -18.04
N ILE A 272 -23.29 -2.22 -19.24
CA ILE A 272 -24.41 -2.41 -20.16
C ILE A 272 -25.29 -3.60 -19.75
N SER A 273 -26.52 -3.64 -20.26
CA SER A 273 -27.38 -4.82 -20.13
C SER A 273 -26.66 -6.06 -20.63
N ASN A 274 -26.69 -7.14 -19.85
CA ASN A 274 -26.00 -8.42 -20.16
C ASN A 274 -24.48 -8.29 -20.35
N ALA A 275 -23.83 -7.26 -19.79
CA ALA A 275 -22.36 -7.21 -19.76
C ALA A 275 -21.79 -8.50 -19.16
N THR A 276 -20.77 -9.06 -19.81
CA THR A 276 -20.08 -10.30 -19.43
C THR A 276 -18.60 -10.08 -19.12
N ALA A 277 -18.19 -8.82 -18.96
CA ALA A 277 -16.84 -8.44 -18.57
C ALA A 277 -16.36 -9.24 -17.36
N SER A 278 -15.10 -9.68 -17.39
CA SER A 278 -14.53 -10.55 -16.37
C SER A 278 -13.40 -9.88 -15.60
N PHE A 279 -13.45 -9.98 -14.28
CA PHE A 279 -12.50 -9.39 -13.36
C PHE A 279 -11.87 -10.52 -12.53
N SER A 280 -10.59 -10.80 -12.77
CA SER A 280 -9.88 -11.87 -12.06
C SER A 280 -9.41 -11.44 -10.66
N GLY A 281 -9.32 -10.13 -10.42
CA GLY A 281 -9.05 -9.53 -9.11
C GLY A 281 -10.26 -8.79 -8.54
N ARG A 282 -10.01 -8.02 -7.48
CA ARG A 282 -11.03 -7.21 -6.80
C ARG A 282 -11.58 -6.13 -7.74
N LEU A 283 -12.91 -6.02 -7.81
CA LEU A 283 -13.58 -4.86 -8.40
C LEU A 283 -13.94 -3.87 -7.29
N SER A 284 -13.52 -2.61 -7.38
CA SER A 284 -13.78 -1.64 -6.32
C SER A 284 -14.14 -0.24 -6.82
N SER A 285 -15.06 0.43 -6.13
CA SER A 285 -15.38 1.83 -6.42
C SER A 285 -15.54 2.64 -5.15
N ALA A 286 -15.04 3.87 -5.15
CA ALA A 286 -15.25 4.80 -4.04
C ALA A 286 -16.63 5.47 -4.07
N GLY A 287 -17.30 5.49 -5.24
CA GLY A 287 -18.66 6.00 -5.37
C GLY A 287 -18.76 7.52 -5.22
N CYS A 288 -17.67 8.25 -5.43
CA CYS A 288 -17.63 9.70 -5.30
C CYS A 288 -18.65 10.39 -6.21
N THR A 289 -19.20 11.52 -5.77
CA THR A 289 -20.20 12.32 -6.52
C THR A 289 -19.77 13.76 -6.78
N ASN A 290 -18.64 14.20 -6.23
CA ASN A 290 -18.18 15.59 -6.27
C ASN A 290 -16.66 15.69 -6.54
N LEU A 291 -16.14 14.82 -7.40
CA LEU A 291 -14.72 14.87 -7.77
C LEU A 291 -14.42 16.12 -8.60
N PRO A 292 -13.36 16.88 -8.28
CA PRO A 292 -12.87 17.92 -9.15
C PRO A 292 -12.23 17.31 -10.40
N LYS A 293 -12.20 18.07 -11.50
CA LYS A 293 -11.55 17.63 -12.75
C LYS A 293 -10.05 17.36 -12.60
N ILE A 294 -9.39 18.09 -11.71
CA ILE A 294 -7.95 18.01 -11.43
C ILE A 294 -7.74 18.05 -9.92
N GLY A 295 -6.82 17.21 -9.44
CA GLY A 295 -6.39 17.19 -8.05
C GLY A 295 -7.40 16.51 -7.12
N MET A 296 -7.74 17.17 -6.01
CA MET A 296 -8.57 16.59 -4.96
C MET A 296 -9.56 17.60 -4.37
N PRO A 297 -10.68 17.14 -3.76
CA PRO A 297 -11.59 18.01 -3.03
C PRO A 297 -10.88 18.81 -1.92
N SER A 298 -11.41 19.98 -1.56
CA SER A 298 -10.80 20.88 -0.55
C SER A 298 -10.63 20.25 0.84
N GLY A 299 -11.44 19.24 1.18
CA GLY A 299 -11.33 18.46 2.40
C GLY A 299 -10.42 17.22 2.32
N GLY A 300 -9.78 16.96 1.17
CA GLY A 300 -8.97 15.76 0.92
C GLY A 300 -9.78 14.48 0.65
N GLU A 301 -11.09 14.52 0.92
CA GLU A 301 -12.03 13.41 0.74
C GLU A 301 -13.23 13.82 -0.13
N CYS A 302 -13.79 12.86 -0.86
CA CYS A 302 -14.98 13.07 -1.68
C CYS A 302 -16.26 12.71 -0.90
N SER A 303 -17.41 13.21 -1.37
CA SER A 303 -18.73 12.71 -0.95
C SER A 303 -19.01 11.37 -1.63
N GLN A 304 -19.15 10.32 -0.83
CA GLN A 304 -19.32 8.95 -1.32
C GLN A 304 -20.77 8.49 -1.24
N THR A 305 -21.29 7.97 -2.34
CA THR A 305 -22.56 7.24 -2.38
C THR A 305 -22.31 5.90 -3.08
N PRO A 306 -22.37 4.76 -2.35
CA PRO A 306 -22.17 3.45 -2.95
C PRO A 306 -23.18 3.18 -4.07
N GLY A 307 -22.70 2.74 -5.22
CA GLY A 307 -23.57 2.39 -6.33
C GLY A 307 -22.84 2.12 -7.64
N VAL A 308 -23.62 1.73 -8.64
CA VAL A 308 -23.19 1.38 -9.99
C VAL A 308 -24.22 1.85 -11.01
N TYR A 309 -23.79 2.29 -12.18
CA TYR A 309 -24.69 2.59 -13.28
C TYR A 309 -24.94 1.33 -14.12
N THR A 310 -26.19 1.21 -14.55
CA THR A 310 -26.64 0.22 -15.53
C THR A 310 -27.33 0.96 -16.68
N THR A 311 -27.68 0.26 -17.77
CA THR A 311 -28.55 0.83 -18.82
C THR A 311 -29.87 1.39 -18.28
N ASN A 312 -30.32 0.90 -17.13
CA ASN A 312 -31.54 1.34 -16.44
C ASN A 312 -31.25 2.39 -15.34
N GLY A 313 -30.16 3.15 -15.49
CA GLY A 313 -29.73 4.21 -14.58
C GLY A 313 -28.93 3.72 -13.38
N LEU A 314 -28.74 4.64 -12.42
CA LEU A 314 -27.99 4.42 -11.18
C LEU A 314 -28.70 3.41 -10.26
N LYS A 315 -27.93 2.49 -9.70
CA LYS A 315 -28.32 1.54 -8.66
C LYS A 315 -27.49 1.81 -7.41
N THR A 316 -28.13 2.23 -6.33
CA THR A 316 -27.49 2.53 -5.04
C THR A 316 -27.79 1.45 -4.02
N ALA A 317 -27.11 1.47 -2.88
CA ALA A 317 -27.49 0.61 -1.76
C ALA A 317 -28.97 0.85 -1.36
N VAL A 318 -29.67 -0.21 -0.96
CA VAL A 318 -31.07 -0.12 -0.51
C VAL A 318 -31.19 0.69 0.78
N SER A 319 -32.35 1.27 1.07
CA SER A 319 -32.56 1.99 2.32
C SER A 319 -32.55 1.04 3.54
N GLY A 320 -32.02 1.52 4.67
CA GLY A 320 -32.01 0.76 5.94
C GLY A 320 -30.85 -0.23 6.13
N VAL A 321 -29.81 -0.19 5.28
CA VAL A 321 -28.56 -0.93 5.51
C VAL A 321 -27.48 -0.05 6.12
N ASP A 322 -26.89 -0.52 7.22
CA ASP A 322 -25.99 0.30 8.03
C ASP A 322 -24.51 -0.05 7.81
N THR A 323 -24.21 -1.31 7.50
CA THR A 323 -22.82 -1.77 7.32
C THR A 323 -22.36 -1.71 5.86
N ASN A 324 -21.06 -1.53 5.64
CA ASN A 324 -20.47 -1.53 4.30
C ASN A 324 -20.69 -2.87 3.57
N ASP A 325 -20.63 -3.99 4.28
CA ASP A 325 -20.90 -5.31 3.71
C ASP A 325 -22.34 -5.45 3.19
N GLN A 326 -23.33 -4.96 3.95
CA GLN A 326 -24.72 -4.95 3.52
C GLN A 326 -24.94 -4.01 2.32
N LYS A 327 -24.32 -2.81 2.35
CA LYS A 327 -24.35 -1.86 1.23
C LYS A 327 -23.81 -2.52 -0.05
N ASN A 328 -22.63 -3.13 0.03
CA ASN A 328 -21.98 -3.81 -1.08
C ASN A 328 -22.81 -4.97 -1.62
N ALA A 329 -23.34 -5.82 -0.74
CA ALA A 329 -24.20 -6.95 -1.13
C ALA A 329 -25.47 -6.47 -1.85
N SER A 330 -26.09 -5.38 -1.38
CA SER A 330 -27.32 -4.84 -1.99
C SER A 330 -27.09 -4.21 -3.37
N VAL A 331 -25.96 -3.51 -3.57
CA VAL A 331 -25.58 -2.98 -4.89
C VAL A 331 -25.24 -4.12 -5.83
N LEU A 332 -24.51 -5.13 -5.36
CA LEU A 332 -24.15 -6.30 -6.14
C LEU A 332 -25.38 -7.07 -6.61
N GLN A 333 -26.36 -7.29 -5.72
CA GLN A 333 -27.62 -7.96 -6.09
C GLN A 333 -28.34 -7.19 -7.20
N GLN A 334 -28.43 -5.86 -7.11
CA GLN A 334 -29.05 -5.04 -8.16
C GLN A 334 -28.27 -5.08 -9.48
N LEU A 335 -26.93 -5.08 -9.44
CA LEU A 335 -26.10 -5.24 -10.63
C LEU A 335 -26.44 -6.55 -11.36
N TYR A 336 -26.50 -7.67 -10.64
CA TYR A 336 -26.81 -8.99 -11.21
C TYR A 336 -28.22 -9.12 -11.80
N THR A 337 -29.14 -8.20 -11.49
CA THR A 337 -30.46 -8.20 -12.15
C THR A 337 -30.45 -7.64 -13.56
N GLN A 338 -29.40 -6.89 -13.95
CA GLN A 338 -29.33 -6.17 -15.23
C GLN A 338 -28.09 -6.54 -16.06
N ALA A 339 -26.99 -6.82 -15.39
CA ALA A 339 -25.72 -7.25 -15.97
C ALA A 339 -25.26 -8.55 -15.32
N ASN A 340 -24.30 -9.24 -15.93
CA ASN A 340 -23.76 -10.47 -15.35
C ASN A 340 -22.23 -10.51 -15.47
N PRO A 341 -21.52 -9.54 -14.86
CA PRO A 341 -20.07 -9.54 -14.90
C PRO A 341 -19.52 -10.76 -14.15
N LYS A 342 -18.43 -11.33 -14.67
CA LYS A 342 -17.74 -12.44 -14.02
C LYS A 342 -16.78 -11.86 -12.98
N LEU A 343 -17.14 -11.95 -11.71
CA LEU A 343 -16.34 -11.44 -10.59
C LEU A 343 -15.57 -12.56 -9.88
N ASN A 344 -14.35 -12.25 -9.44
CA ASN A 344 -13.55 -13.12 -8.58
C ASN A 344 -14.28 -13.46 -7.26
N GLU A 345 -13.90 -14.58 -6.65
CA GLU A 345 -14.46 -15.05 -5.38
C GLU A 345 -13.41 -15.05 -4.26
N LEU A 346 -13.80 -14.55 -3.09
CA LEU A 346 -13.05 -14.71 -1.85
C LEU A 346 -13.71 -15.76 -0.98
N THR A 347 -12.90 -16.58 -0.32
CA THR A 347 -13.37 -17.49 0.73
C THR A 347 -13.14 -16.82 2.08
N ARG A 348 -14.21 -16.55 2.82
CA ARG A 348 -14.15 -16.02 4.18
C ARG A 348 -13.58 -17.07 5.15
N ALA A 349 -13.20 -16.63 6.35
CA ALA A 349 -12.69 -17.50 7.41
C ALA A 349 -13.69 -18.59 7.84
N ASP A 350 -14.99 -18.37 7.64
CA ASP A 350 -16.07 -19.33 7.88
C ASP A 350 -16.30 -20.31 6.70
N GLY A 351 -15.48 -20.23 5.64
CA GLY A 351 -15.58 -21.06 4.43
C GLY A 351 -16.59 -20.55 3.40
N THR A 352 -17.34 -19.47 3.69
CA THR A 352 -18.31 -18.92 2.74
C THR A 352 -17.62 -18.22 1.57
N LYS A 353 -18.14 -18.42 0.36
CA LYS A 353 -17.64 -17.75 -0.85
C LYS A 353 -18.44 -16.48 -1.09
N ILE A 354 -17.75 -15.35 -1.24
CA ILE A 354 -18.33 -14.07 -1.59
C ILE A 354 -17.66 -13.52 -2.85
N LYS A 355 -18.37 -12.66 -3.59
CA LYS A 355 -17.74 -11.95 -4.71
C LYS A 355 -16.78 -10.88 -4.18
N ASP A 356 -15.60 -10.78 -4.78
CA ASP A 356 -14.59 -9.77 -4.45
C ASP A 356 -14.93 -8.43 -5.10
N ALA A 357 -16.04 -7.83 -4.66
CA ALA A 357 -16.51 -6.55 -5.14
C ALA A 357 -16.89 -5.62 -3.98
N THR A 358 -16.42 -4.37 -4.03
CA THR A 358 -16.75 -3.34 -3.04
C THR A 358 -17.12 -2.02 -3.70
N PHE A 359 -18.30 -1.50 -3.39
CA PHE A 359 -18.79 -0.20 -3.84
C PHE A 359 -18.67 0.88 -2.75
N THR A 360 -18.04 0.53 -1.63
CA THR A 360 -17.69 1.38 -0.49
C THR A 360 -16.17 1.49 -0.38
N GLY A 361 -15.45 1.47 -1.50
CA GLY A 361 -14.01 1.61 -1.52
C GLY A 361 -13.57 2.98 -0.98
N SER A 362 -12.33 3.08 -0.52
CA SER A 362 -11.76 4.39 -0.14
C SER A 362 -11.45 5.22 -1.38
N TYR A 363 -11.69 6.53 -1.30
CA TYR A 363 -11.22 7.49 -2.28
C TYR A 363 -9.69 7.53 -2.32
N ARG A 364 -9.12 7.67 -3.53
CA ARG A 364 -7.67 7.74 -3.74
C ARG A 364 -7.31 8.93 -4.65
N PRO A 365 -6.94 10.10 -4.10
CA PRO A 365 -6.73 11.31 -4.88
C PRO A 365 -5.49 11.26 -5.78
N MET A 366 -5.60 11.69 -7.04
CA MET A 366 -4.45 11.72 -7.96
C MET A 366 -3.29 12.59 -7.43
N PRO A 367 -2.03 12.23 -7.74
CA PRO A 367 -0.88 13.09 -7.48
C PRO A 367 -1.06 14.51 -8.06
N ILE A 368 -0.62 15.52 -7.33
CA ILE A 368 -0.88 16.93 -7.71
C ILE A 368 0.34 17.65 -8.32
N ASN A 369 1.51 17.02 -8.34
CA ASN A 369 2.70 17.55 -9.01
C ASN A 369 3.77 16.46 -9.23
N ALA A 370 4.66 16.72 -10.18
CA ALA A 370 5.84 15.90 -10.46
C ALA A 370 7.12 16.33 -9.72
N SER A 371 6.99 17.10 -8.61
CA SER A 371 8.15 17.73 -7.98
C SER A 371 9.17 16.72 -7.46
N SER A 372 8.74 15.54 -7.02
CA SER A 372 9.63 14.48 -6.56
C SER A 372 10.44 13.88 -7.71
N GLN A 373 9.84 13.70 -8.89
CA GLN A 373 10.53 13.18 -10.07
C GLN A 373 11.52 14.22 -10.61
N ARG A 374 11.11 15.51 -10.70
CA ARG A 374 12.01 16.61 -11.08
C ARG A 374 13.23 16.68 -10.15
N ALA A 375 12.97 16.69 -8.85
CA ALA A 375 14.00 16.79 -7.82
C ALA A 375 14.95 15.58 -7.84
N ALA A 376 14.42 14.37 -8.02
CA ALA A 376 15.21 13.15 -8.18
C ALA A 376 16.09 13.20 -9.45
N ALA A 377 15.56 13.67 -10.58
CA ALA A 377 16.34 13.82 -11.79
C ALA A 377 17.49 14.82 -11.63
N GLN A 378 17.26 15.90 -10.87
CA GLN A 378 18.24 16.95 -10.60
C GLN A 378 19.22 16.61 -9.47
N GLY A 379 18.89 15.65 -8.60
CA GLY A 379 19.69 15.30 -7.42
C GLY A 379 19.49 16.27 -6.25
N VAL A 380 18.31 16.89 -6.15
CA VAL A 380 17.96 17.89 -5.14
C VAL A 380 16.77 17.43 -4.31
N ILE A 381 16.61 17.98 -3.11
CA ILE A 381 15.44 17.70 -2.26
C ILE A 381 14.26 18.53 -2.77
N PRO A 382 13.05 17.95 -2.94
CA PRO A 382 11.88 18.71 -3.37
C PRO A 382 11.58 19.87 -2.40
N PRO A 383 11.26 21.09 -2.90
CA PRO A 383 10.99 22.25 -2.04
C PRO A 383 9.82 22.03 -1.07
N ILE A 384 8.83 21.23 -1.48
CA ILE A 384 7.65 20.89 -0.66
C ILE A 384 7.97 19.87 0.46
N ASN A 385 9.13 19.22 0.36
CA ASN A 385 9.59 18.19 1.27
C ASN A 385 10.88 18.62 1.96
N VAL A 386 10.97 19.87 2.46
CA VAL A 386 12.08 20.26 3.36
C VAL A 386 12.09 19.26 4.51
N THR A 387 13.04 18.34 4.44
CA THR A 387 13.10 17.16 5.29
C THR A 387 14.46 17.11 5.95
N SER A 388 14.47 16.75 7.22
CA SER A 388 15.68 16.42 7.97
C SER A 388 15.93 14.91 7.98
N ASP A 389 15.11 14.10 7.31
CA ASP A 389 15.27 12.65 7.25
C ASP A 389 16.52 12.30 6.42
N PRO A 390 17.59 11.74 7.02
CA PRO A 390 18.81 11.40 6.28
C PRO A 390 18.58 10.38 5.17
N ASP A 391 17.61 9.46 5.31
CA ASP A 391 17.31 8.45 4.29
C ASP A 391 16.57 9.07 3.10
N GLU A 392 15.64 9.99 3.36
CA GLU A 392 14.93 10.71 2.28
C GLU A 392 15.87 11.71 1.60
N ILE A 393 16.69 12.45 2.35
CA ILE A 393 17.76 13.28 1.78
C ILE A 393 18.68 12.42 0.91
N ALA A 394 19.15 11.30 1.44
CA ALA A 394 20.01 10.36 0.73
C ALA A 394 19.36 9.82 -0.54
N ARG A 395 18.04 9.55 -0.54
CA ARG A 395 17.30 9.10 -1.71
C ARG A 395 17.49 10.05 -2.90
N TYR A 396 17.41 11.36 -2.68
CA TYR A 396 17.62 12.37 -3.72
C TYR A 396 19.09 12.70 -3.98
N THR A 397 19.96 12.59 -2.98
CA THR A 397 21.33 13.14 -3.06
C THR A 397 22.42 12.08 -3.28
N LYS A 398 22.19 10.80 -2.98
CA LYS A 398 23.18 9.72 -3.22
C LYS A 398 23.31 9.36 -4.71
N GLY A 399 22.39 9.83 -5.55
CA GLY A 399 22.40 9.62 -6.99
C GLY A 399 21.42 10.58 -7.64
N ARG A 400 21.59 10.84 -8.93
CA ARG A 400 20.71 11.73 -9.69
C ARG A 400 20.31 11.10 -11.02
N GLY A 401 19.15 11.49 -11.50
CA GLY A 401 18.62 10.99 -12.76
C GLY A 401 19.13 11.76 -13.97
N LEU A 402 18.37 11.69 -15.06
CA LEU A 402 18.53 12.50 -16.25
C LEU A 402 17.41 13.55 -16.28
N TYR A 403 17.80 14.83 -16.32
CA TYR A 403 16.88 15.96 -16.34
C TYR A 403 17.00 16.68 -17.69
N PHE A 404 15.85 16.92 -18.33
CA PHE A 404 15.74 17.67 -19.57
C PHE A 404 14.75 18.82 -19.37
N GLY A 405 15.24 20.05 -19.41
CA GLY A 405 14.41 21.26 -19.27
C GLY A 405 13.63 21.63 -20.54
N GLU A 406 14.05 21.08 -21.68
CA GLU A 406 13.40 21.22 -22.97
C GLU A 406 12.61 19.95 -23.33
N GLN A 407 11.80 20.03 -24.38
CA GLN A 407 11.07 18.88 -24.91
C GLN A 407 12.07 17.85 -25.42
N VAL A 408 11.85 16.58 -25.06
CA VAL A 408 12.67 15.47 -25.54
C VAL A 408 11.95 14.81 -26.70
N LEU A 409 12.58 14.80 -27.88
CA LEU A 409 11.96 14.24 -29.08
C LEU A 409 11.93 12.70 -29.06
N GLY A 410 12.88 12.07 -28.37
CA GLY A 410 12.94 10.61 -28.28
C GLY A 410 13.80 10.11 -27.14
N VAL A 411 13.34 9.02 -26.50
CA VAL A 411 14.11 8.23 -25.54
C VAL A 411 14.01 6.77 -25.95
N THR A 412 15.16 6.15 -26.25
CA THR A 412 15.25 4.71 -26.51
C THR A 412 15.90 4.03 -25.31
N LEU A 413 15.21 3.05 -24.74
CA LEU A 413 15.69 2.23 -23.63
C LEU A 413 16.11 0.86 -24.17
N LEU A 414 17.31 0.42 -23.82
CA LEU A 414 17.86 -0.82 -24.33
C LEU A 414 18.61 -1.57 -23.23
N ALA A 415 18.25 -2.82 -22.98
CA ALA A 415 19.05 -3.72 -22.16
C ALA A 415 20.05 -4.46 -23.05
N GLY A 416 21.34 -4.40 -22.73
CA GLY A 416 22.34 -5.02 -23.58
C GLY A 416 23.65 -5.36 -22.89
N ASP A 417 24.60 -5.81 -23.71
CA ASP A 417 26.00 -5.99 -23.30
C ASP A 417 26.74 -4.63 -23.20
N ALA A 418 28.07 -4.68 -23.03
CA ALA A 418 28.90 -3.47 -22.93
C ALA A 418 28.89 -2.61 -24.22
N ASN A 419 28.61 -3.22 -25.36
CA ASN A 419 28.62 -2.56 -26.66
C ASN A 419 27.22 -2.05 -27.07
N GLY A 420 26.18 -2.39 -26.31
CA GLY A 420 24.80 -2.07 -26.64
C GLY A 420 24.16 -3.10 -27.57
N ASN A 421 24.68 -4.33 -27.63
CA ASN A 421 23.98 -5.40 -28.34
C ASN A 421 22.85 -5.94 -27.47
N SER A 422 21.63 -5.99 -28.01
CA SER A 422 20.47 -6.61 -27.37
C SER A 422 20.71 -8.12 -27.17
N PRO A 423 20.10 -8.72 -26.14
CA PRO A 423 19.90 -10.17 -26.08
C PRO A 423 19.25 -10.68 -27.36
N THR A 424 19.47 -11.95 -27.73
CA THR A 424 19.00 -12.51 -29.01
C THR A 424 18.03 -13.67 -28.85
N SER A 425 17.81 -14.15 -27.62
CA SER A 425 16.95 -15.30 -27.36
C SER A 425 16.21 -15.15 -26.04
N PHE A 426 15.01 -15.70 -25.97
CA PHE A 426 14.20 -15.76 -24.76
C PHE A 426 14.05 -17.20 -24.29
N THR A 427 14.41 -17.45 -23.03
CA THR A 427 14.24 -18.77 -22.39
C THR A 427 12.89 -18.81 -21.68
N ASN A 428 12.16 -19.91 -21.81
CA ASN A 428 10.82 -20.05 -21.19
C ASN A 428 10.86 -20.66 -19.77
N ASN A 429 12.02 -21.12 -19.30
CA ASN A 429 12.21 -21.66 -17.96
C ASN A 429 13.70 -21.64 -17.53
N PRO A 430 14.15 -20.69 -16.69
CA PRO A 430 13.39 -19.53 -16.20
C PRO A 430 13.04 -18.56 -17.33
N LYS A 431 12.00 -17.75 -17.17
CA LYS A 431 11.55 -16.78 -18.18
C LYS A 431 12.48 -15.55 -18.27
N LYS A 432 13.54 -15.64 -19.07
CA LYS A 432 14.62 -14.64 -19.13
C LYS A 432 15.22 -14.48 -20.53
N TRP A 433 15.66 -13.26 -20.83
CA TRP A 433 16.44 -12.95 -22.03
C TRP A 433 17.91 -13.36 -21.90
N MET A 434 18.45 -13.91 -22.99
CA MET A 434 19.82 -14.44 -23.09
C MET A 434 20.55 -13.88 -24.32
N PRO A 435 21.85 -13.52 -24.19
CA PRO A 435 22.62 -13.46 -22.96
C PRO A 435 22.08 -12.40 -21.97
N VAL A 436 22.32 -12.60 -20.67
CA VAL A 436 21.83 -11.70 -19.62
C VAL A 436 22.42 -10.29 -19.81
N PRO A 437 21.58 -9.24 -19.95
CA PRO A 437 22.06 -7.87 -20.07
C PRO A 437 22.93 -7.44 -18.90
N LYS A 438 24.04 -6.77 -19.19
CA LYS A 438 24.96 -6.22 -18.18
C LYS A 438 24.83 -4.71 -18.01
N TYR A 439 24.25 -4.04 -19.01
CA TYR A 439 24.06 -2.60 -19.02
C TYR A 439 22.63 -2.23 -19.40
N GLN A 440 22.14 -1.17 -18.78
CA GLN A 440 21.00 -0.40 -19.25
C GLN A 440 21.53 0.75 -20.10
N HIS A 441 21.23 0.75 -21.40
CA HIS A 441 21.50 1.84 -22.32
C HIS A 441 20.28 2.78 -22.40
N ILE A 442 20.56 4.07 -22.51
CA ILE A 442 19.57 5.15 -22.63
C ILE A 442 20.06 6.09 -23.73
N GLN A 443 19.36 6.13 -24.85
CA GLN A 443 19.64 7.05 -25.95
C GLN A 443 18.58 8.16 -25.94
N VAL A 444 19.01 9.41 -26.01
CA VAL A 444 18.12 10.58 -25.96
C VAL A 444 18.30 11.40 -27.23
N PHE A 445 17.25 11.45 -28.03
CA PHE A 445 17.19 12.25 -29.26
C PHE A 445 16.87 13.70 -28.94
N LYS A 446 17.78 14.60 -29.33
CA LYS A 446 17.71 16.04 -29.05
C LYS A 446 17.22 16.88 -30.23
N GLY A 447 17.23 16.33 -31.44
CA GLY A 447 16.86 17.06 -32.65
C GLY A 447 17.83 16.87 -33.80
N ILE A 448 17.65 17.69 -34.82
CA ILE A 448 18.38 17.61 -36.08
C ILE A 448 19.18 18.91 -36.25
N ASP A 449 20.49 18.79 -36.35
CA ASP A 449 21.38 19.89 -36.66
C ASP A 449 21.78 19.87 -38.14
N LYS A 450 21.76 21.03 -38.79
CA LYS A 450 22.33 21.19 -40.14
C LYS A 450 23.84 21.34 -40.04
N GLN A 451 24.56 20.25 -40.29
CA GLN A 451 26.02 20.24 -40.28
C GLN A 451 26.57 20.14 -41.70
N LYS A 452 27.78 20.67 -41.92
CA LYS A 452 28.48 20.54 -43.19
C LYS A 452 28.91 19.08 -43.36
N VAL A 453 28.27 18.36 -44.26
CA VAL A 453 28.54 16.94 -44.55
C VAL A 453 29.50 16.74 -45.72
N GLY A 454 29.82 17.81 -46.45
CA GLY A 454 30.78 17.74 -47.54
C GLY A 454 30.88 19.03 -48.33
N VAL A 455 31.45 18.91 -49.53
CA VAL A 455 31.55 19.99 -50.51
C VAL A 455 30.97 19.48 -51.82
N GLU A 456 29.89 20.12 -52.28
CA GLU A 456 29.24 19.78 -53.54
C GLU A 456 29.92 20.50 -54.72
N LYS A 457 30.13 19.76 -55.81
CA LYS A 457 30.68 20.29 -57.06
C LYS A 457 29.54 20.68 -58.02
N VAL A 458 29.27 21.98 -58.13
CA VAL A 458 28.17 22.52 -58.94
C VAL A 458 28.69 23.04 -60.28
N CYS A 459 28.01 22.69 -61.38
CA CYS A 459 28.33 23.21 -62.70
C CYS A 459 27.86 24.66 -62.86
N ILE A 460 28.76 25.60 -63.10
CA ILE A 460 28.42 27.03 -63.26
C ILE A 460 28.56 27.56 -64.70
N ALA A 461 29.14 26.78 -65.62
CA ALA A 461 29.12 27.08 -67.05
C ALA A 461 29.17 25.79 -67.89
N LYS A 462 28.30 25.65 -68.89
CA LYS A 462 28.29 24.55 -69.86
C LYS A 462 28.83 25.03 -71.22
N ASN A 463 29.43 24.12 -72.00
CA ASN A 463 29.84 24.39 -73.37
C ASN A 463 28.66 24.22 -74.36
N LYS A 464 28.86 24.58 -75.64
CA LYS A 464 27.84 24.49 -76.70
C LYS A 464 27.31 23.06 -76.96
N LYS A 465 27.94 22.02 -76.40
CA LYS A 465 27.52 20.61 -76.45
C LYS A 465 26.87 20.14 -75.13
N GLY A 466 26.52 21.05 -74.23
CA GLY A 466 25.87 20.75 -72.95
C GLY A 466 26.77 20.19 -71.85
N LYS A 467 28.07 19.97 -72.10
CA LYS A 467 29.02 19.48 -71.09
C LYS A 467 29.50 20.62 -70.19
N CYS A 468 29.63 20.36 -68.89
CA CYS A 468 30.12 21.37 -67.96
C CYS A 468 31.59 21.75 -68.26
N LYS A 469 31.86 23.04 -68.40
CA LYS A 469 33.19 23.62 -68.66
C LYS A 469 33.79 24.30 -67.42
N LYS A 470 32.96 24.77 -66.48
CA LYS A 470 33.43 25.41 -65.24
C LYS A 470 32.58 24.95 -64.05
N TYR A 471 33.25 24.62 -62.96
CA TYR A 471 32.63 24.20 -61.71
C TYR A 471 32.88 25.23 -60.60
N SER A 472 31.98 25.27 -59.64
CA SER A 472 32.15 25.92 -58.34
C SER A 472 31.94 24.88 -57.24
N TYR A 473 32.60 25.08 -56.11
CA TYR A 473 32.49 24.22 -54.94
C TYR A 473 31.72 24.98 -53.87
N ARG A 474 30.67 24.37 -53.33
CA ARG A 474 29.88 24.94 -52.23
C ARG A 474 29.78 23.93 -51.11
N ASP A 475 29.71 24.42 -49.88
CA ASP A 475 29.52 23.57 -48.72
C ASP A 475 28.14 22.90 -48.80
N ALA A 476 28.13 21.57 -48.70
CA ALA A 476 26.92 20.77 -48.63
C ALA A 476 26.57 20.57 -47.15
N TYR A 477 25.36 20.93 -46.77
CA TYR A 477 24.84 20.74 -45.41
C TYR A 477 23.83 19.60 -45.41
N GLY A 478 24.02 18.68 -44.46
CA GLY A 478 23.12 17.56 -44.21
C GLY A 478 22.50 17.70 -42.83
N ASN A 479 21.34 17.08 -42.68
CA ASN A 479 20.66 16.94 -41.40
C ASN A 479 21.37 15.81 -40.62
N VAL A 480 21.92 16.13 -39.45
CA VAL A 480 22.57 15.18 -38.55
C VAL A 480 21.77 15.11 -37.25
N GLU A 481 21.27 13.93 -36.93
CA GLU A 481 20.56 13.67 -35.70
C GLU A 481 21.50 13.77 -34.50
N GLN A 482 21.06 14.49 -33.47
CA GLN A 482 21.79 14.70 -32.23
C GLN A 482 21.27 13.76 -31.16
N TYR A 483 22.17 12.96 -30.60
CA TYR A 483 21.86 12.02 -29.53
C TYR A 483 22.82 12.17 -28.36
N ASP A 484 22.29 12.08 -27.14
CA ASP A 484 23.09 11.67 -26.00
C ASP A 484 22.93 10.16 -25.80
N PHE A 485 24.05 9.46 -25.60
CA PHE A 485 24.04 8.04 -25.27
C PHE A 485 24.60 7.84 -23.86
N TYR A 486 23.79 7.24 -23.00
CA TYR A 486 24.17 6.87 -21.65
C TYR A 486 24.12 5.35 -21.49
N ARG A 487 24.93 4.83 -20.56
CA ARG A 487 24.78 3.46 -20.05
C ARG A 487 24.97 3.39 -18.54
N VAL A 488 24.31 2.43 -17.91
CA VAL A 488 24.33 2.18 -16.47
C VAL A 488 24.61 0.71 -16.21
N ASP A 489 25.53 0.41 -15.31
CA ASP A 489 25.79 -0.96 -14.83
C ASP A 489 24.94 -1.34 -13.60
N ALA A 490 25.05 -2.58 -13.15
CA ALA A 490 24.32 -3.09 -11.99
C ALA A 490 24.65 -2.39 -10.65
N GLN A 491 25.74 -1.64 -10.58
CA GLN A 491 26.13 -0.84 -9.43
C GLN A 491 25.61 0.61 -9.52
N GLY A 492 24.87 0.93 -10.59
CA GLY A 492 24.32 2.25 -10.84
C GLY A 492 25.33 3.24 -11.45
N LYS A 493 26.52 2.78 -11.86
CA LYS A 493 27.55 3.67 -12.43
C LYS A 493 27.09 4.19 -13.79
N LEU A 494 26.91 5.51 -13.90
CA LEU A 494 26.50 6.14 -15.15
C LEU A 494 27.71 6.57 -15.99
N GLU A 495 27.69 6.19 -17.26
CA GLU A 495 28.65 6.60 -18.28
C GLU A 495 27.92 7.25 -19.46
N GLN A 496 28.56 8.21 -20.11
CA GLN A 496 28.08 8.87 -21.32
C GLN A 496 29.07 8.64 -22.46
N LYS A 497 28.56 8.34 -23.65
CA LYS A 497 29.38 8.20 -24.85
C LYS A 497 29.81 9.57 -25.35
N SER A 498 31.11 9.77 -25.52
CA SER A 498 31.66 10.98 -26.12
C SER A 498 31.41 11.01 -27.64
N THR A 499 31.66 12.16 -28.26
CA THR A 499 31.64 12.33 -29.72
C THR A 499 32.60 11.39 -30.44
N ASP A 500 33.68 10.99 -29.78
CA ASP A 500 34.69 10.05 -30.32
C ASP A 500 34.29 8.58 -30.12
N GLY A 501 33.07 8.33 -29.62
CA GLY A 501 32.50 7.01 -29.39
C GLY A 501 32.98 6.29 -28.12
N GLN A 502 33.81 6.94 -27.29
CA GLN A 502 34.34 6.38 -26.05
C GLN A 502 33.38 6.61 -24.87
N TRP A 503 33.29 5.64 -23.96
CA TRP A 503 32.49 5.79 -22.75
C TRP A 503 33.27 6.53 -21.68
N ALA A 504 32.74 7.67 -21.23
CA ALA A 504 33.30 8.45 -20.14
C ALA A 504 32.37 8.38 -18.92
N VAL A 505 32.95 8.23 -17.73
CA VAL A 505 32.19 8.28 -16.48
C VAL A 505 31.60 9.67 -16.30
N VAL A 506 30.30 9.75 -16.01
CA VAL A 506 29.69 11.03 -15.66
C VAL A 506 30.04 11.35 -14.21
N PRO A 507 30.69 12.49 -13.92
CA PRO A 507 31.06 12.84 -12.55
C PRO A 507 29.82 13.20 -11.72
N ASP A 508 29.91 12.90 -10.42
CA ASP A 508 28.98 13.42 -9.42
C ASP A 508 29.29 14.92 -9.15
N PRO A 509 28.35 15.87 -9.30
CA PRO A 509 28.60 17.28 -9.00
C PRO A 509 29.01 17.51 -7.55
N ALA A 510 28.52 16.70 -6.62
CA ALA A 510 28.87 16.79 -5.21
C ALA A 510 30.24 16.14 -4.90
N SER A 511 30.72 15.24 -5.76
CA SER A 511 32.01 14.57 -5.63
C SER A 511 32.61 14.27 -7.01
N PRO A 512 33.22 15.24 -7.71
CA PRO A 512 33.64 15.09 -9.11
C PRO A 512 34.64 13.97 -9.39
N SER A 513 35.32 13.47 -8.34
CA SER A 513 36.25 12.34 -8.41
C SER A 513 35.57 10.97 -8.35
N LYS A 514 34.26 10.90 -8.13
CA LYS A 514 33.48 9.66 -8.04
C LYS A 514 32.51 9.52 -9.20
N PRO A 515 32.26 8.28 -9.67
CA PRO A 515 31.18 8.03 -10.62
C PRO A 515 29.84 8.44 -10.04
N ARG A 516 29.03 9.11 -10.87
CA ARG A 516 27.64 9.44 -10.56
C ARG A 516 26.78 8.17 -10.50
N PRO A 517 26.11 7.88 -9.37
CA PRO A 517 25.08 6.86 -9.33
C PRO A 517 23.82 7.37 -10.03
N PHE A 518 23.31 6.59 -10.99
CA PHE A 518 22.00 6.81 -11.60
C PHE A 518 20.91 6.31 -10.66
N ASN A 519 19.90 7.14 -10.39
CA ASN A 519 18.83 6.81 -9.45
C ASN A 519 17.55 6.26 -10.11
N GLY A 520 17.60 5.99 -11.42
CA GLY A 520 16.46 5.44 -12.17
C GLY A 520 15.49 6.47 -12.75
N THR A 521 15.63 7.77 -12.45
CA THR A 521 14.67 8.77 -12.94
C THR A 521 15.12 9.41 -14.25
N ILE A 522 14.23 9.44 -15.24
CA ILE A 522 14.37 10.20 -16.50
C ILE A 522 13.22 11.20 -16.52
N PHE A 523 13.52 12.49 -16.57
CA PHE A 523 12.52 13.55 -16.43
C PHE A 523 12.59 14.56 -17.58
N GLY A 524 11.49 14.70 -18.32
CA GLY A 524 11.29 15.71 -19.35
C GLY A 524 10.31 16.80 -18.89
N GLU A 525 10.81 18.01 -18.66
CA GLU A 525 10.00 19.14 -18.20
C GLU A 525 8.84 19.45 -19.16
N LYS A 526 9.13 19.45 -20.46
CA LYS A 526 8.20 19.77 -21.56
C LYS A 526 7.74 18.54 -22.36
N GLY A 527 7.69 17.38 -21.70
CA GLY A 527 7.25 16.13 -22.34
C GLY A 527 8.37 15.33 -23.01
N ILE A 528 7.98 14.12 -23.40
CA ILE A 528 8.80 13.16 -24.13
C ILE A 528 7.95 12.67 -25.30
N GLU A 529 8.27 13.07 -26.52
CA GLU A 529 7.43 12.78 -27.70
C GLU A 529 7.40 11.28 -28.02
N SER A 530 8.53 10.60 -27.86
CA SER A 530 8.66 9.19 -28.21
C SER A 530 9.51 8.44 -27.18
N LEU A 531 8.94 7.38 -26.62
CA LEU A 531 9.59 6.42 -25.74
C LEU A 531 9.47 5.04 -26.40
N MET A 532 10.59 4.37 -26.60
CA MET A 532 10.62 3.07 -27.25
C MET A 532 11.71 2.16 -26.68
N GLY A 533 11.49 0.86 -26.82
CA GLY A 533 12.51 -0.16 -26.61
C GLY A 533 13.35 -0.40 -27.88
N PRO A 534 14.07 -1.53 -27.92
CA PRO A 534 14.75 -2.00 -29.13
C PRO A 534 13.75 -2.33 -30.24
N ASP A 535 14.21 -2.23 -31.49
CA ASP A 535 13.43 -2.67 -32.65
C ASP A 535 13.04 -4.16 -32.55
N ARG A 536 11.92 -4.51 -33.18
CA ARG A 536 11.48 -5.91 -33.31
C ARG A 536 12.44 -6.69 -34.21
N TYR A 537 12.62 -7.97 -33.90
CA TYR A 537 13.28 -8.90 -34.83
C TYR A 537 12.35 -9.17 -36.02
N ASP A 538 12.89 -9.11 -37.23
CA ASP A 538 12.15 -9.16 -38.50
C ASP A 538 11.22 -10.38 -38.66
N ASP A 539 11.51 -11.50 -37.97
CA ASP A 539 10.87 -12.80 -38.23
C ASP A 539 9.73 -13.18 -37.26
N ASP A 540 9.60 -12.54 -36.09
CA ASP A 540 8.69 -13.00 -35.01
C ASP A 540 7.87 -11.87 -34.37
N GLN A 541 8.03 -10.63 -34.83
CA GLN A 541 7.45 -9.42 -34.21
C GLN A 541 7.76 -9.28 -32.72
N SER A 542 8.73 -10.02 -32.18
CA SER A 542 9.19 -9.91 -30.81
C SER A 542 10.26 -8.84 -30.71
N ALA A 543 10.19 -7.99 -29.67
CA ALA A 543 11.18 -6.96 -29.42
C ALA A 543 12.19 -7.42 -28.37
N GLY A 544 13.43 -6.92 -28.49
CA GLY A 544 14.42 -7.08 -27.44
C GLY A 544 13.99 -6.38 -26.13
N PRO A 545 14.62 -6.69 -24.98
CA PRO A 545 14.27 -6.06 -23.72
C PRO A 545 14.75 -4.60 -23.66
N ALA A 546 13.84 -3.71 -23.28
CA ALA A 546 14.11 -2.31 -22.99
C ALA A 546 14.79 -2.11 -21.63
N ILE A 547 14.47 -2.96 -20.65
CA ILE A 547 14.92 -2.81 -19.26
C ILE A 547 15.80 -3.97 -18.81
N ALA A 548 17.03 -3.67 -18.37
CA ALA A 548 18.00 -4.64 -17.87
C ALA A 548 17.57 -5.26 -16.52
N PRO A 549 18.04 -6.45 -16.12
CA PRO A 549 17.40 -7.22 -15.05
C PRO A 549 17.58 -6.60 -13.64
N PHE A 550 18.58 -5.74 -13.50
CA PHE A 550 18.83 -4.94 -12.30
C PHE A 550 18.22 -3.53 -12.36
N SER A 551 17.75 -3.10 -13.54
CA SER A 551 17.41 -1.70 -13.81
C SER A 551 15.99 -1.39 -13.37
N GLN A 552 15.84 -0.32 -12.60
CA GLN A 552 14.54 0.22 -12.20
C GLN A 552 14.47 1.65 -12.73
N ILE A 553 13.45 1.94 -13.55
CA ILE A 553 13.35 3.22 -14.25
C ILE A 553 11.97 3.85 -14.06
N THR A 554 11.94 5.15 -13.83
CA THR A 554 10.74 5.98 -13.99
C THR A 554 11.01 7.02 -15.06
N VAL A 555 10.23 6.99 -16.14
CA VAL A 555 10.18 8.05 -17.15
C VAL A 555 9.02 8.97 -16.81
N ALA A 556 9.31 10.25 -16.60
CA ALA A 556 8.32 11.21 -16.12
C ALA A 556 8.33 12.51 -16.92
N SER A 557 7.16 13.11 -17.09
CA SER A 557 7.00 14.48 -17.58
C SER A 557 6.07 15.30 -16.69
N GLU A 558 6.28 16.61 -16.67
CA GLU A 558 5.42 17.52 -15.91
C GLU A 558 4.36 18.19 -16.76
N THR A 559 4.75 18.87 -17.83
CA THR A 559 3.83 19.79 -18.53
C THR A 559 3.13 19.20 -19.75
N ASP A 560 3.68 18.15 -20.36
CA ASP A 560 3.18 17.57 -21.60
C ASP A 560 3.23 16.02 -21.57
N ASN A 561 2.87 15.39 -22.68
CA ASN A 561 2.71 13.95 -22.80
C ASN A 561 4.02 13.18 -22.64
N VAL A 562 3.89 11.89 -22.32
CA VAL A 562 4.91 10.88 -22.64
C VAL A 562 4.33 9.97 -23.72
N GLY A 563 4.84 10.09 -24.94
CA GLY A 563 4.46 9.27 -26.08
C GLY A 563 5.23 7.94 -26.10
N ILE A 564 4.56 6.85 -26.45
CA ILE A 564 5.10 5.49 -26.55
C ILE A 564 5.04 5.11 -28.03
N SER A 565 6.18 4.90 -28.68
CA SER A 565 6.28 4.56 -30.11
C SER A 565 6.73 3.13 -30.36
N GLY A 566 7.02 2.33 -29.33
CA GLY A 566 7.53 0.97 -29.52
C GLY A 566 7.34 0.08 -28.30
N ASP A 567 7.70 -1.20 -28.44
CA ASP A 567 7.60 -2.16 -27.35
C ASP A 567 8.50 -1.80 -26.18
N LEU A 568 8.05 -2.13 -24.97
CA LEU A 568 8.76 -1.84 -23.73
C LEU A 568 8.80 -3.11 -22.88
N MET A 569 9.73 -3.99 -23.19
CA MET A 569 9.85 -5.30 -22.54
C MET A 569 10.91 -5.32 -21.44
N LEU A 570 10.68 -6.13 -20.41
CA LEU A 570 11.62 -6.40 -19.34
C LEU A 570 12.51 -7.61 -19.70
N SER A 571 13.78 -7.57 -19.32
CA SER A 571 14.74 -8.68 -19.56
C SER A 571 14.49 -9.93 -18.71
N ASP A 572 14.08 -9.76 -17.46
CA ASP A 572 13.47 -10.80 -16.64
C ASP A 572 11.96 -10.55 -16.60
N GLU A 573 11.14 -11.58 -16.89
CA GLU A 573 9.69 -11.42 -17.06
C GLU A 573 8.97 -11.07 -15.75
N SER A 574 8.00 -10.15 -15.84
CA SER A 574 7.08 -9.79 -14.76
C SER A 574 6.26 -10.97 -14.24
N CYS A 575 5.75 -10.84 -13.02
CA CYS A 575 5.03 -11.91 -12.36
C CYS A 575 3.52 -11.79 -12.56
N THR A 576 2.99 -12.50 -13.55
CA THR A 576 1.55 -12.54 -13.84
C THR A 576 0.85 -13.69 -13.13
N LYS A 577 -0.47 -13.83 -13.32
CA LYS A 577 -1.25 -14.93 -12.76
C LYS A 577 -0.78 -16.31 -13.17
N ASP A 578 -0.35 -16.44 -14.42
CA ASP A 578 0.14 -17.71 -14.96
C ASP A 578 1.58 -18.01 -14.52
N LEU A 579 2.29 -17.00 -14.00
CA LEU A 579 3.64 -17.10 -13.45
C LEU A 579 3.60 -17.28 -11.92
N ASN A 580 2.96 -18.36 -11.46
CA ASN A 580 2.81 -18.72 -10.04
C ASN A 580 4.14 -18.87 -9.26
N ALA A 581 5.29 -18.88 -9.95
CA ALA A 581 6.61 -19.07 -9.36
C ALA A 581 7.14 -17.84 -8.58
N CYS A 582 6.79 -16.60 -8.92
CA CYS A 582 7.53 -15.46 -8.36
C CYS A 582 7.33 -15.17 -6.87
N VAL A 583 6.13 -15.39 -6.33
CA VAL A 583 5.81 -14.99 -4.94
C VAL A 583 5.84 -16.21 -4.00
N ASN A 584 5.62 -17.42 -4.55
CA ASN A 584 5.40 -18.63 -3.76
C ASN A 584 6.51 -19.70 -3.89
N SER A 585 7.49 -19.55 -4.80
CA SER A 585 8.49 -20.61 -5.07
C SER A 585 9.81 -20.50 -4.30
N GLY A 586 10.02 -19.45 -3.50
CA GLY A 586 11.29 -19.20 -2.82
C GLY A 586 12.44 -18.72 -3.72
N ALA A 587 12.22 -18.60 -5.05
CA ALA A 587 13.13 -17.88 -5.94
C ALA A 587 13.01 -16.36 -5.72
N GLU A 588 14.13 -15.63 -5.80
CA GLU A 588 14.12 -14.17 -5.70
C GLU A 588 13.34 -13.57 -6.89
N PRO A 589 12.33 -12.72 -6.65
CA PRO A 589 11.54 -12.12 -7.71
C PRO A 589 12.41 -11.17 -8.56
N PRO A 590 12.14 -11.05 -9.88
CA PRO A 590 12.84 -10.11 -10.74
C PRO A 590 12.77 -8.68 -10.20
N LYS A 591 13.89 -7.94 -10.27
CA LYS A 591 14.04 -6.60 -9.68
C LYS A 591 13.75 -5.46 -10.65
N ASN A 592 13.77 -5.76 -11.95
CA ASN A 592 13.57 -4.82 -13.03
C ASN A 592 12.11 -4.34 -13.11
N VAL A 593 11.95 -3.03 -13.31
CA VAL A 593 10.64 -2.39 -13.35
C VAL A 593 10.69 -1.08 -14.13
N LEU A 594 9.61 -0.77 -14.86
CA LEU A 594 9.42 0.49 -15.57
C LEU A 594 8.14 1.18 -15.09
N GLY A 595 8.26 2.46 -14.73
CA GLY A 595 7.14 3.38 -14.54
C GLY A 595 7.17 4.48 -15.58
N ILE A 596 5.99 4.84 -16.10
CA ILE A 596 5.80 5.96 -17.01
C ILE A 596 4.76 6.88 -16.41
N PHE A 597 5.09 8.17 -16.29
CA PHE A 597 4.26 9.15 -15.61
C PHE A 597 4.18 10.46 -16.38
N SER A 598 2.97 10.99 -16.56
CA SER A 598 2.75 12.39 -16.95
C SER A 598 1.87 13.08 -15.91
N GLN A 599 2.31 14.23 -15.40
CA GLN A 599 1.51 15.01 -14.46
C GLN A 599 0.32 15.68 -15.16
N LYS A 600 0.60 16.62 -16.08
CA LYS A 600 -0.43 17.43 -16.75
C LYS A 600 -0.88 16.89 -18.10
N GLY A 601 -0.03 16.09 -18.76
CA GLY A 601 -0.31 15.50 -20.06
C GLY A 601 -0.86 14.08 -19.96
N ASN A 602 -0.92 13.44 -21.12
CA ASN A 602 -1.31 12.05 -21.30
C ASN A 602 -0.08 11.14 -21.30
N VAL A 603 -0.31 9.87 -20.99
CA VAL A 603 0.60 8.81 -21.48
C VAL A 603 -0.05 8.27 -22.76
N MET A 604 0.60 8.50 -23.89
CA MET A 604 0.00 8.30 -25.20
C MET A 604 0.73 7.21 -25.95
N ILE A 605 0.01 6.27 -26.55
CA ILE A 605 0.59 5.34 -27.53
C ILE A 605 0.47 6.03 -28.89
N ASN A 606 1.60 6.32 -29.51
CA ASN A 606 1.67 7.14 -30.71
C ASN A 606 1.07 6.41 -31.92
N LYS A 607 0.61 7.20 -32.90
CA LYS A 607 0.00 6.68 -34.14
C LYS A 607 0.94 5.78 -34.93
N ASP A 608 2.25 5.99 -34.83
CA ASP A 608 3.30 5.26 -35.54
C ASP A 608 3.84 4.01 -34.81
N ALA A 609 3.31 3.70 -33.61
CA ALA A 609 3.70 2.50 -32.88
C ALA A 609 3.47 1.20 -33.69
N PRO A 610 4.18 0.10 -33.41
CA PRO A 610 3.93 -1.16 -34.11
C PRO A 610 2.61 -1.82 -33.66
N ASP A 611 1.96 -2.55 -34.57
CA ASP A 611 0.79 -3.38 -34.27
C ASP A 611 1.10 -4.42 -33.18
N ASP A 612 0.10 -4.89 -32.42
CA ASP A 612 0.30 -5.88 -31.35
C ASP A 612 1.37 -5.49 -30.31
N LEU A 613 1.29 -4.25 -29.84
CA LEU A 613 2.25 -3.63 -28.93
C LEU A 613 2.37 -4.35 -27.59
N THR A 614 3.60 -4.62 -27.13
CA THR A 614 3.88 -5.20 -25.81
C THR A 614 4.49 -4.16 -24.87
N ILE A 615 3.83 -3.89 -23.76
CA ILE A 615 4.27 -2.94 -22.74
C ILE A 615 4.34 -3.66 -21.38
N GLN A 616 5.49 -3.60 -20.73
CA GLN A 616 5.69 -4.11 -19.38
C GLN A 616 6.08 -2.97 -18.45
N ALA A 617 5.08 -2.18 -18.05
CA ALA A 617 5.26 -0.95 -17.29
C ALA A 617 4.00 -0.59 -16.49
N MET A 618 4.20 0.27 -15.49
CA MET A 618 3.11 1.00 -14.83
C MET A 618 2.93 2.36 -15.51
N LEU A 619 1.75 2.59 -16.07
CA LEU A 619 1.42 3.82 -16.80
C LEU A 619 0.54 4.71 -15.92
N MET A 620 0.91 5.98 -15.78
CA MET A 620 0.14 6.94 -14.99
C MET A 620 0.01 8.30 -15.67
N SER A 621 -1.21 8.81 -15.74
CA SER A 621 -1.49 10.21 -16.06
C SER A 621 -2.30 10.84 -14.94
N SER A 622 -1.78 11.91 -14.33
CA SER A 622 -2.37 12.51 -13.13
C SER A 622 -3.56 13.41 -13.40
N GLU A 623 -3.55 14.12 -14.52
CA GLU A 623 -4.59 15.06 -14.93
C GLU A 623 -5.25 14.66 -16.25
N GLY A 624 -4.57 13.86 -17.08
CA GLY A 624 -5.02 13.39 -18.38
C GLY A 624 -5.46 11.91 -18.38
N GLN A 625 -5.15 11.22 -19.47
CA GLN A 625 -5.56 9.84 -19.73
C GLN A 625 -4.40 8.99 -20.23
N VAL A 626 -4.54 7.66 -20.14
CA VAL A 626 -3.67 6.73 -20.86
C VAL A 626 -4.39 6.28 -22.13
N THR A 627 -3.95 6.74 -23.30
CA THR A 627 -4.73 6.64 -24.55
C THR A 627 -3.88 6.25 -25.74
N VAL A 628 -4.53 5.85 -26.83
CA VAL A 628 -3.91 5.74 -28.16
C VAL A 628 -4.19 7.02 -28.93
N ASP A 629 -3.17 7.55 -29.60
CA ASP A 629 -3.29 8.67 -30.52
C ASP A 629 -4.11 8.27 -31.75
N ASP A 630 -5.03 9.13 -32.17
CA ASP A 630 -5.94 8.87 -33.29
C ASP A 630 -6.62 7.48 -33.23
N TYR A 631 -7.03 7.03 -32.03
CA TYR A 631 -7.59 5.69 -31.81
C TYR A 631 -8.83 5.37 -32.66
N ASP A 632 -9.54 6.39 -33.13
CA ASP A 632 -10.75 6.32 -33.96
C ASP A 632 -10.48 6.53 -35.46
N ASP A 633 -9.22 6.71 -35.86
CA ASP A 633 -8.84 6.88 -37.26
C ASP A 633 -8.99 5.57 -38.05
N LYS A 634 -10.09 5.48 -38.79
CA LYS A 634 -10.43 4.35 -39.65
C LYS A 634 -9.46 4.16 -40.82
N SER A 635 -8.65 5.17 -41.17
CA SER A 635 -7.65 5.05 -42.23
C SER A 635 -6.43 4.24 -41.79
N VAL A 636 -6.11 4.24 -40.49
CA VAL A 636 -5.10 3.35 -39.89
C VAL A 636 -5.66 1.94 -39.72
N GLY A 637 -6.94 1.82 -39.38
CA GLY A 637 -7.61 0.53 -39.18
C GLY A 637 -7.25 -0.12 -37.84
N ALA A 638 -7.62 -1.40 -37.69
CA ALA A 638 -7.36 -2.17 -36.47
C ALA A 638 -5.89 -2.59 -36.38
N ARG A 639 -5.26 -2.35 -35.22
CA ARG A 639 -3.80 -2.47 -34.98
C ARG A 639 -3.42 -3.64 -34.08
N GLY A 640 -4.30 -4.64 -33.98
CA GLY A 640 -4.14 -5.74 -33.04
C GLY A 640 -4.43 -5.32 -31.59
N THR A 641 -3.62 -5.78 -30.63
CA THR A 641 -3.87 -5.61 -29.19
C THR A 641 -2.67 -5.04 -28.44
N VAL A 642 -2.92 -4.12 -27.49
CA VAL A 642 -1.89 -3.76 -26.50
C VAL A 642 -1.84 -4.82 -25.39
N ASN A 643 -0.72 -5.52 -25.31
CA ASN A 643 -0.38 -6.50 -24.28
C ASN A 643 0.33 -5.80 -23.13
N LEU A 644 -0.42 -5.38 -22.10
CA LEU A 644 0.12 -4.69 -20.94
C LEU A 644 0.31 -5.67 -19.77
N VAL A 645 1.54 -5.75 -19.25
CA VAL A 645 1.81 -6.33 -17.93
C VAL A 645 2.25 -5.23 -16.97
N GLY A 646 1.41 -4.93 -15.98
CA GLY A 646 1.59 -3.81 -15.07
C GLY A 646 0.25 -3.23 -14.66
N GLY A 647 -0.02 -1.98 -15.05
CA GLY A 647 -1.30 -1.34 -14.75
C GLY A 647 -1.41 0.08 -15.30
N LEU A 648 -2.64 0.56 -15.40
CA LEU A 648 -2.99 1.91 -15.83
C LEU A 648 -3.58 2.70 -14.67
N VAL A 649 -3.13 3.93 -14.49
CA VAL A 649 -3.61 4.86 -13.47
C VAL A 649 -3.92 6.17 -14.16
N GLU A 650 -5.19 6.49 -14.33
CA GLU A 650 -5.59 7.62 -15.17
C GLU A 650 -6.63 8.50 -14.49
N ASN A 651 -6.55 9.81 -14.74
CA ASN A 651 -7.54 10.74 -14.25
C ASN A 651 -8.85 10.58 -15.03
N TRP A 652 -8.74 10.47 -16.34
CA TRP A 652 -9.84 10.19 -17.27
C TRP A 652 -9.58 8.87 -17.99
N TYR A 653 -10.63 8.12 -18.28
CA TYR A 653 -10.50 6.85 -18.98
C TYR A 653 -10.10 7.08 -20.45
N GLY A 654 -8.90 6.66 -20.84
CA GLY A 654 -8.41 6.81 -22.20
C GLY A 654 -8.92 5.73 -23.15
N ALA A 655 -9.09 6.08 -24.42
CA ALA A 655 -9.55 5.17 -25.46
C ALA A 655 -8.35 4.50 -26.16
N PHE A 656 -8.52 3.25 -26.58
CA PHE A 656 -7.46 2.49 -27.27
C PHE A 656 -7.82 2.17 -28.72
N GLY A 657 -9.11 2.02 -29.01
CA GLY A 657 -9.62 1.69 -30.32
C GLY A 657 -11.15 1.75 -30.33
N THR A 658 -11.72 1.56 -31.51
CA THR A 658 -13.18 1.50 -31.70
C THR A 658 -13.60 0.11 -32.14
N VAL A 659 -14.83 -0.27 -31.78
CA VAL A 659 -15.42 -1.55 -32.15
C VAL A 659 -16.78 -1.34 -32.81
N ASN A 660 -17.14 -2.24 -33.72
CA ASN A 660 -18.49 -2.39 -34.24
C ASN A 660 -19.00 -3.79 -33.87
N GLY A 661 -19.83 -3.86 -32.84
CA GLY A 661 -20.17 -5.13 -32.20
C GLY A 661 -18.94 -5.77 -31.55
N LEU A 662 -18.55 -6.96 -32.00
CA LEU A 662 -17.36 -7.68 -31.55
C LEU A 662 -16.14 -7.48 -32.46
N THR A 663 -16.27 -6.72 -33.55
CA THR A 663 -15.20 -6.53 -34.54
C THR A 663 -14.44 -5.24 -34.24
N SER A 664 -13.11 -5.31 -34.15
CA SER A 664 -12.26 -4.12 -34.06
C SER A 664 -12.30 -3.33 -35.37
N VAL A 665 -12.44 -2.01 -35.29
CA VAL A 665 -12.55 -1.11 -36.46
C VAL A 665 -11.31 -0.23 -36.61
N SER A 666 -10.82 0.32 -35.50
CA SER A 666 -9.64 1.19 -35.48
C SER A 666 -8.90 1.08 -34.15
N GLY A 667 -7.60 1.41 -34.16
CA GLY A 667 -6.77 1.40 -32.96
C GLY A 667 -6.54 -0.01 -32.40
N TYR A 668 -6.25 -0.10 -31.11
CA TYR A 668 -5.89 -1.34 -30.44
C TYR A 668 -7.01 -1.92 -29.57
N GLY A 669 -7.06 -3.25 -29.53
CA GLY A 669 -7.66 -4.01 -28.45
C GLY A 669 -6.86 -3.92 -27.14
N ARG A 670 -7.38 -4.54 -26.07
CA ARG A 670 -6.76 -4.50 -24.73
C ARG A 670 -6.55 -5.91 -24.19
N ASN A 671 -5.34 -6.20 -23.76
CA ASN A 671 -5.01 -7.41 -23.00
C ASN A 671 -4.14 -7.00 -21.80
N PHE A 672 -4.78 -6.80 -20.65
CA PHE A 672 -4.15 -6.21 -19.47
C PHE A 672 -4.05 -7.23 -18.33
N SER A 673 -2.82 -7.45 -17.85
CA SER A 673 -2.52 -8.31 -16.71
C SER A 673 -1.73 -7.54 -15.66
N HIS A 674 -2.07 -7.78 -14.39
CA HIS A 674 -1.42 -7.16 -13.25
C HIS A 674 -0.08 -7.84 -12.95
N ASP A 675 0.95 -7.03 -12.74
CA ASP A 675 2.19 -7.52 -12.17
C ASP A 675 2.05 -7.69 -10.65
N ARG A 676 1.99 -8.96 -10.23
CA ARG A 676 1.79 -9.35 -8.84
C ARG A 676 2.92 -8.90 -7.91
N ARG A 677 4.10 -8.54 -8.43
CA ARG A 677 5.17 -7.97 -7.60
C ARG A 677 4.73 -6.69 -6.90
N PHE A 678 3.81 -5.92 -7.50
CA PHE A 678 3.26 -4.70 -6.90
C PHE A 678 2.34 -4.93 -5.70
N GLN A 679 1.97 -6.18 -5.41
CA GLN A 679 1.31 -6.53 -4.15
C GLN A 679 2.27 -6.40 -2.96
N ASN A 680 3.59 -6.45 -3.20
CA ASN A 680 4.60 -6.14 -2.20
C ASN A 680 4.76 -4.61 -2.10
N PRO A 681 4.41 -3.97 -0.97
CA PRO A 681 4.47 -2.52 -0.81
C PRO A 681 5.89 -1.92 -0.91
N GLY A 682 6.94 -2.75 -0.91
CA GLY A 682 8.33 -2.34 -1.11
C GLY A 682 8.82 -2.36 -2.57
N PHE A 683 8.02 -2.88 -3.52
CA PHE A 683 8.42 -2.96 -4.93
C PHE A 683 7.70 -1.91 -5.77
N THR A 684 8.39 -0.82 -6.09
CA THR A 684 7.84 0.29 -6.90
C THR A 684 8.90 0.82 -7.86
N PRO A 685 8.52 1.38 -9.03
CA PRO A 685 9.45 2.16 -9.83
C PRO A 685 10.03 3.32 -8.99
N PRO A 686 11.31 3.69 -9.20
CA PRO A 686 11.99 4.65 -8.35
C PRO A 686 11.31 6.02 -8.48
N PHE A 687 10.96 6.62 -7.35
CA PHE A 687 10.23 7.90 -7.31
C PHE A 687 8.90 7.89 -8.07
N PHE A 688 8.27 6.73 -8.30
CA PHE A 688 6.94 6.71 -8.89
C PHE A 688 5.94 7.45 -7.98
N PRO A 689 4.96 8.19 -8.53
CA PRO A 689 4.01 8.93 -7.71
C PRO A 689 3.18 8.01 -6.80
N VAL A 690 2.89 8.50 -5.61
CA VAL A 690 1.99 7.89 -4.62
C VAL A 690 0.82 8.85 -4.36
N SER A 691 -0.24 8.37 -3.72
CA SER A 691 -1.34 9.26 -3.34
C SER A 691 -0.84 10.36 -2.40
N PRO A 692 -1.36 11.60 -2.51
CA PRO A 692 -1.04 12.69 -1.60
C PRO A 692 -1.78 12.58 -0.25
N THR A 693 -2.71 11.63 -0.10
CA THR A 693 -3.48 11.44 1.14
C THR A 693 -3.03 10.19 1.88
N TRP A 694 -2.88 10.32 3.20
CA TRP A 694 -2.53 9.20 4.07
C TRP A 694 -3.74 8.32 4.36
N VAL A 695 -3.55 7.01 4.18
CA VAL A 695 -4.49 5.98 4.61
C VAL A 695 -4.11 5.42 5.97
N LYS A 696 -5.13 4.95 6.69
CA LYS A 696 -5.03 4.41 8.04
C LYS A 696 -5.53 2.96 8.00
N LYS A 697 -4.77 2.05 8.58
CA LYS A 697 -5.21 0.67 8.87
C LYS A 697 -4.93 0.36 10.33
N ASP A 698 -5.59 -0.65 10.86
CA ASP A 698 -5.30 -1.13 12.20
C ASP A 698 -5.46 -2.65 12.29
N GLY A 699 -5.02 -3.22 13.42
CA GLY A 699 -5.06 -4.67 13.64
C GLY A 699 -6.47 -5.28 13.64
N SER A 700 -7.55 -4.49 13.72
CA SER A 700 -8.91 -5.05 13.65
C SER A 700 -9.23 -5.63 12.29
N ASP A 701 -8.58 -5.15 11.21
CA ASP A 701 -8.67 -5.72 9.87
C ASP A 701 -8.13 -7.17 9.80
N GLU A 702 -7.27 -7.54 10.74
CA GLU A 702 -6.70 -8.89 10.91
C GLU A 702 -7.36 -9.66 12.08
N GLY A 703 -8.45 -9.14 12.66
CA GLY A 703 -9.13 -9.72 13.80
C GLY A 703 -8.32 -9.69 15.11
N LEU A 704 -7.35 -8.76 15.22
CA LEU A 704 -6.54 -8.56 16.42
C LEU A 704 -7.25 -7.65 17.42
N THR A 705 -7.16 -7.98 18.71
CA THR A 705 -7.76 -7.18 19.79
C THR A 705 -6.85 -7.16 21.03
N LEU A 706 -6.93 -6.08 21.82
CA LEU A 706 -6.20 -5.93 23.07
C LEU A 706 -6.81 -6.76 24.21
N GLU A 707 -8.11 -7.09 24.14
CA GLU A 707 -8.78 -7.91 25.15
C GLU A 707 -8.60 -9.43 24.99
N ASN A 708 -7.95 -9.89 23.93
CA ASN A 708 -7.75 -11.32 23.65
C ASN A 708 -6.62 -11.92 24.51
N PHE A 709 -6.83 -12.08 25.81
CA PHE A 709 -5.86 -12.68 26.74
C PHE A 709 -6.41 -13.91 27.46
N VAL A 710 -5.50 -14.74 27.99
CA VAL A 710 -5.87 -15.93 28.77
C VAL A 710 -5.71 -15.62 30.26
N VAL A 711 -6.80 -15.76 31.01
CA VAL A 711 -6.86 -15.54 32.45
C VAL A 711 -6.53 -16.82 33.20
N GLN A 712 -5.71 -16.71 34.25
CA GLN A 712 -5.32 -17.81 35.12
C GLN A 712 -5.33 -17.36 36.58
N GLN A 713 -5.45 -18.32 37.49
CA GLN A 713 -5.34 -18.06 38.93
C GLN A 713 -3.92 -17.57 39.26
N GLY A 714 -3.83 -16.41 39.89
CA GLY A 714 -2.59 -15.82 40.39
C GLY A 714 -2.29 -16.22 41.84
N THR A 715 -1.07 -15.89 42.27
CA THR A 715 -0.58 -16.04 43.64
C THR A 715 -0.60 -14.69 44.37
N GLN A 716 -0.34 -14.68 45.68
CA GLN A 716 -0.23 -13.42 46.44
C GLN A 716 0.89 -12.50 45.94
N ALA A 717 1.95 -13.05 45.34
CA ALA A 717 3.01 -12.27 44.69
C ALA A 717 2.54 -11.57 43.41
N ASP A 718 1.42 -12.01 42.83
CA ASP A 718 0.78 -11.40 41.67
C ASP A 718 -0.28 -10.35 42.06
N ALA A 719 -0.43 -10.02 43.35
CA ALA A 719 -1.36 -8.98 43.80
C ALA A 719 -0.98 -7.60 43.23
N PRO A 720 -1.95 -6.78 42.78
CA PRO A 720 -1.74 -5.41 42.28
C PRO A 720 -1.02 -4.47 43.24
#